data_AF-A0A8S3UW54-F1
#
_entry.id   AF-A0A8S3UW54-F1
#
_cell.length_a   1.000
_cell.length_b   1.000
_cell.length_c   1.000
_cell.angle_alpha   90.00
_cell.angle_beta   90.00
_cell.angle_gamma   90.00
#
_symmetry.space_group_name_H-M   'P 1'
#
loop_
_entity.id
_entity.type
_entity.pdbx_description
1 polymer ?
#
loop_
_entity_poly.entity_id
_entity_poly.type
_entity_poly.pdbx_seq_one_letter_code
_entity_poly.pdbx_strand_id
1 'polypeptide(L)'
;MNYCNFAKVIISRSTKDIETINWWNTQKDKENKKERLTNNINMKDRYYNYSIFMEKYPKMYLNFDQFRSKTTKLQSYLSDKKYWQNLNKSGQQHSFLGHFSLKNWLSLSSNERLQHQLVDCRPCSTVHYNFSTLHKSIAPNFENAHQLYEQGTENILKITSPNSNTTTKGMKVIKSIVNIIQPIVEQRLDMKFPRPISDSIMLSPPVTPKELQSTKIKVMQESRKKINESFTDGGNDVNNFLSSSISFREHDRIRLGNFFETKDNAQQRVNKSLEKEKTGKRKHKNHHGQFDSYRFDRTEFLAEIKSKNEGDTINWTALARKYQMTCNDKFPANGGQIIQEYARSKGINTIKFKSKVYKNQRAYFRRVRRAKKVVIVSRTKISLPTPRQSSHLKKDIKVKIASGDLYLGEEIAPKDIISTTITDGKLQQKTTVIHGRKFPLVRLRRIALQEQVSSGVLRYFSDQEYDSLTMDQLTSRYIRIGQKPPAGTLSDKIEHLKLTERTRKIKLWHDHSCILNHSYVCFTISWLYDPANYFTDIEYQEKYKDRKPINVQGIVEKPKLYIFGQSGSSDVEQSSYTAVRIEDLQILSEPITADNGNIKIFDVMRVFSGDGPARQFEIGQQRGGNYPCVCGVHANAHGNFVLCYGISPLTLDERVGLIKSTRCFEELKKGNLNPFQNLKKDDLIEELESRDIDIHNMLRPELQENLSTLLHGICRPPALMTTNPTLSTHHLNLNNYEIFGMEPLHDLSNFIQNIITELPSHISDKKLQKELEEFSKHTIGDKNQIKGSDARLYLVKLSHFLASSQQTDPSIRQMIDSLLEITNISYSKYNTRSPKQILRLYNQSFLLAINCRNVVGVPSKMTSRKFFGSHFHSVSIHLAEVQRIFNLRSLVTEQEERCFGDLRRISENTSNRQPKTVCDNAVLRFTCQQSSKQDSIYIQESIIQKLAKQIQAKPRTLIPSTILKRPILLQSHLERISDYILPGEGVWWHMEDGNMIFHDGPDDEPFHIEGPDMHHFRSSSYKEEHQQLKDIWEKVIENYKRNIITLPLQRIKTFDKDGKVVYITPTETGMYKLFKPMSTPKYYIIDDISRLFMRNAMKISQATT
;
A
#
# COMPACT_ATOMS: atom_id res chain seq x y z
N MET A 1 -6.00 37.02 -34.63
CA MET A 1 -6.67 36.17 -33.60
C MET A 1 -7.42 35.07 -34.33
N ASN A 2 -6.92 33.83 -34.33
CA ASN A 2 -7.46 32.73 -35.16
C ASN A 2 -8.66 32.02 -34.53
N TYR A 3 -9.53 32.73 -33.82
CA TYR A 3 -10.71 32.11 -33.20
C TYR A 3 -11.86 31.97 -34.20
N CYS A 4 -12.77 31.03 -33.96
CA CYS A 4 -14.05 30.93 -34.66
C CYS A 4 -14.80 32.26 -34.59
N ASN A 5 -15.37 32.72 -35.70
CA ASN A 5 -16.03 34.03 -35.76
C ASN A 5 -17.25 34.12 -34.82
N PHE A 6 -18.03 33.04 -34.67
CA PHE A 6 -19.08 32.96 -33.64
C PHE A 6 -18.50 33.10 -32.23
N ALA A 7 -17.42 32.40 -31.91
CA ALA A 7 -16.78 32.51 -30.59
C ALA A 7 -16.23 33.93 -30.35
N LYS A 8 -15.59 34.56 -31.34
CA LYS A 8 -15.09 35.94 -31.24
C LYS A 8 -16.21 36.91 -30.85
N VAL A 9 -17.35 36.83 -31.53
CA VAL A 9 -18.49 37.74 -31.30
C VAL A 9 -19.18 37.45 -29.96
N ILE A 10 -19.38 36.19 -29.61
CA ILE A 10 -20.06 35.82 -28.36
C ILE A 10 -19.19 36.13 -27.13
N ILE A 11 -17.87 35.89 -27.19
CA ILE A 11 -16.94 36.22 -26.11
C ILE A 11 -16.79 37.74 -25.95
N SER A 12 -16.75 38.49 -27.06
CA SER A 12 -16.51 39.94 -27.02
C SER A 12 -17.73 40.72 -26.52
N ARG A 13 -18.95 40.36 -26.92
CA ARG A 13 -20.14 41.15 -26.58
C ARG A 13 -20.43 41.11 -25.07
N SER A 14 -20.56 42.28 -24.46
CA SER A 14 -21.21 42.48 -23.16
C SER A 14 -22.71 42.57 -23.37
N THR A 15 -23.49 42.30 -22.33
CA THR A 15 -24.94 42.05 -22.31
C THR A 15 -25.85 43.24 -22.65
N LYS A 16 -25.51 44.01 -23.69
CA LYS A 16 -26.35 45.08 -24.26
C LYS A 16 -27.08 44.66 -25.54
N ASP A 17 -26.94 43.40 -25.97
CA ASP A 17 -27.70 42.85 -27.09
C ASP A 17 -29.14 42.57 -26.64
N ILE A 18 -30.09 43.37 -27.14
CA ILE A 18 -31.51 43.33 -26.77
C ILE A 18 -32.11 41.93 -26.96
N GLU A 19 -31.71 41.19 -28.00
CA GLU A 19 -32.23 39.83 -28.23
C GLU A 19 -31.67 38.81 -27.24
N THR A 20 -30.39 38.96 -26.87
CA THR A 20 -29.79 38.19 -25.78
C THR A 20 -30.52 38.55 -24.48
N ILE A 21 -30.69 39.82 -24.13
CA ILE A 21 -31.44 40.24 -22.92
C ILE A 21 -32.89 39.70 -22.91
N ASN A 22 -33.60 39.73 -24.03
CA ASN A 22 -34.98 39.26 -24.14
C ASN A 22 -35.10 37.74 -23.98
N TRP A 23 -34.14 36.97 -24.49
CA TRP A 23 -34.09 35.52 -24.23
C TRP A 23 -33.77 35.24 -22.75
N TRP A 24 -32.93 36.06 -22.13
CA TRP A 24 -32.58 35.94 -20.72
C TRP A 24 -33.76 36.23 -19.80
N ASN A 25 -34.60 37.21 -20.16
CA ASN A 25 -35.83 37.52 -19.43
C ASN A 25 -36.88 36.41 -19.62
N THR A 26 -36.99 35.80 -20.79
CA THR A 26 -37.95 34.69 -21.05
C THR A 26 -37.57 33.35 -20.40
N GLN A 27 -36.32 33.15 -19.97
CA GLN A 27 -35.93 32.00 -19.15
C GLN A 27 -36.07 32.24 -17.64
N LYS A 28 -36.31 33.48 -17.20
CA LYS A 28 -36.48 33.85 -15.78
C LYS A 28 -37.93 33.77 -15.26
N ASP A 29 -38.91 33.48 -16.11
CA ASP A 29 -40.32 33.26 -15.71
C ASP A 29 -40.64 31.83 -15.24
N LYS A 30 -39.65 31.15 -14.64
CA LYS A 30 -39.87 30.04 -13.69
C LYS A 30 -39.03 30.31 -12.45
N GLU A 31 -39.69 30.95 -11.47
CA GLU A 31 -39.25 31.30 -10.10
C GLU A 31 -38.81 32.77 -9.87
N ASN A 32 -39.82 33.58 -9.49
CA ASN A 32 -39.82 34.76 -8.61
C ASN A 32 -38.64 35.78 -8.58
N LYS A 33 -38.94 36.96 -9.18
CA LYS A 33 -38.71 38.37 -8.75
C LYS A 33 -37.38 38.77 -8.06
N LYS A 34 -36.54 39.50 -8.79
CA LYS A 34 -36.45 40.99 -8.78
C LYS A 34 -35.42 41.46 -9.83
N GLU A 35 -35.86 42.35 -10.71
CA GLU A 35 -35.04 43.00 -11.73
C GLU A 35 -34.03 43.97 -11.10
N ARG A 36 -32.76 43.84 -11.51
CA ARG A 36 -31.79 44.95 -11.56
C ARG A 36 -30.89 44.74 -12.77
N LEU A 37 -31.12 45.54 -13.81
CA LEU A 37 -30.17 45.79 -14.88
C LEU A 37 -28.99 46.56 -14.28
N THR A 38 -27.91 45.88 -13.94
CA THR A 38 -26.62 46.55 -13.69
C THR A 38 -25.78 46.45 -14.95
N ASN A 39 -25.31 47.60 -15.44
CA ASN A 39 -24.44 47.73 -16.62
C ASN A 39 -23.04 47.06 -16.45
N ASN A 40 -22.83 46.25 -15.41
CA ASN A 40 -21.60 45.56 -15.04
C ASN A 40 -21.89 44.09 -14.69
N ILE A 41 -22.13 43.24 -15.70
CA ILE A 41 -22.12 41.79 -15.47
C ILE A 41 -20.68 41.34 -15.18
N ASN A 42 -20.48 40.65 -14.06
CA ASN A 42 -19.15 40.22 -13.65
C ASN A 42 -18.59 39.17 -14.64
N MET A 43 -17.26 39.01 -14.67
CA MET A 43 -16.60 38.13 -15.64
C MET A 43 -16.97 36.64 -15.48
N LYS A 44 -17.21 36.17 -14.25
CA LYS A 44 -17.63 34.80 -13.96
C LYS A 44 -19.00 34.49 -14.55
N ASP A 45 -19.94 35.43 -14.47
CA ASP A 45 -21.27 35.26 -15.05
C ASP A 45 -21.19 35.22 -16.58
N ARG A 46 -20.39 36.12 -17.20
CA ARG A 46 -20.15 36.08 -18.66
C ARG A 46 -19.57 34.75 -19.11
N TYR A 47 -18.65 34.20 -18.34
CA TYR A 47 -18.07 32.90 -18.62
C TYR A 47 -19.04 31.75 -18.43
N TYR A 48 -19.80 31.75 -17.34
CA TYR A 48 -20.85 30.75 -17.09
C TYR A 48 -21.81 30.68 -18.28
N ASN A 49 -22.20 31.82 -18.81
CA ASN A 49 -23.10 31.92 -19.96
C ASN A 49 -22.47 31.33 -21.22
N TYR A 50 -21.23 31.71 -21.52
CA TYR A 50 -20.47 31.12 -22.62
C TYR A 50 -20.35 29.60 -22.47
N SER A 51 -20.06 29.12 -21.26
CA SER A 51 -19.93 27.70 -20.97
C SER A 51 -21.26 26.96 -21.19
N ILE A 52 -22.42 27.47 -20.75
CA ILE A 52 -23.71 26.81 -21.01
C ILE A 52 -23.95 26.58 -22.52
N PHE A 53 -23.63 27.57 -23.36
CA PHE A 53 -23.87 27.46 -24.80
C PHE A 53 -22.84 26.59 -25.51
N MET A 54 -21.59 26.59 -25.03
CA MET A 54 -20.46 25.96 -25.73
C MET A 54 -19.99 24.64 -25.10
N GLU A 55 -20.34 24.32 -23.86
CA GLU A 55 -19.95 23.09 -23.14
C GLU A 55 -20.52 21.83 -23.82
N LYS A 56 -21.64 21.96 -24.53
CA LYS A 56 -22.19 20.88 -25.38
C LYS A 56 -21.37 20.64 -26.66
N TYR A 57 -20.41 21.50 -26.97
CA TYR A 57 -19.54 21.43 -28.15
C TYR A 57 -18.08 21.49 -27.71
N PRO A 58 -17.46 20.35 -27.31
CA PRO A 58 -16.14 20.33 -26.66
C PRO A 58 -15.02 21.05 -27.42
N LYS A 59 -15.12 21.12 -28.76
CA LYS A 59 -14.16 21.84 -29.63
C LYS A 59 -14.26 23.37 -29.54
N MET A 60 -15.31 23.89 -28.91
CA MET A 60 -15.57 25.30 -28.66
C MET A 60 -15.38 25.65 -27.18
N TYR A 61 -14.93 24.71 -26.34
CA TYR A 61 -14.70 24.94 -24.93
C TYR A 61 -13.51 25.88 -24.70
N LEU A 62 -13.65 26.75 -23.72
CA LEU A 62 -12.62 27.64 -23.22
C LEU A 62 -12.70 27.59 -21.70
N ASN A 63 -11.57 27.59 -20.98
CA ASN A 63 -11.61 27.66 -19.50
C ASN A 63 -11.77 29.12 -19.02
N PHE A 64 -12.06 29.32 -17.73
CA PHE A 64 -12.38 30.64 -17.18
C PHE A 64 -11.24 31.66 -17.34
N ASP A 65 -10.00 31.26 -17.08
CA ASP A 65 -8.83 32.15 -17.14
C ASP A 65 -8.51 32.54 -18.59
N GLN A 66 -8.65 31.59 -19.53
CA GLN A 66 -8.55 31.87 -20.96
C GLN A 66 -9.67 32.77 -21.45
N PHE A 67 -10.91 32.59 -20.97
CA PHE A 67 -12.03 33.47 -21.28
C PHE A 67 -11.74 34.89 -20.83
N ARG A 68 -11.45 35.06 -19.53
CA ARG A 68 -11.16 36.35 -18.90
C ARG A 68 -10.03 37.10 -19.60
N SER A 69 -8.92 36.42 -19.92
CA SER A 69 -7.75 37.05 -20.54
C SER A 69 -7.97 37.47 -22.00
N LYS A 70 -8.89 36.82 -22.73
CA LYS A 70 -9.15 37.10 -24.15
C LYS A 70 -10.29 38.09 -24.40
N THR A 71 -11.22 38.24 -23.47
CA THR A 71 -12.40 39.11 -23.62
C THR A 71 -12.05 40.55 -24.01
N THR A 72 -11.18 41.24 -23.26
CA THR A 72 -10.84 42.65 -23.54
C THR A 72 -10.13 42.83 -24.89
N LYS A 73 -9.25 41.89 -25.24
CA LYS A 73 -8.54 41.91 -26.54
C LYS A 73 -9.51 41.68 -27.70
N LEU A 74 -10.46 40.75 -27.57
CA LEU A 74 -11.47 40.50 -28.60
C LEU A 74 -12.47 41.66 -28.74
N GLN A 75 -12.80 42.35 -27.64
CA GLN A 75 -13.61 43.57 -27.66
C GLN A 75 -12.93 44.67 -28.47
N SER A 76 -11.67 44.98 -28.16
CA SER A 76 -10.89 45.95 -28.95
C SER A 76 -10.77 45.51 -30.42
N TYR A 77 -10.52 44.21 -30.65
CA TYR A 77 -10.34 43.64 -31.98
C TYR A 77 -11.57 43.80 -32.89
N LEU A 78 -12.78 43.65 -32.34
CA LEU A 78 -14.02 43.79 -33.10
C LEU A 78 -14.55 45.22 -33.14
N SER A 79 -14.13 46.10 -32.23
CA SER A 79 -14.60 47.50 -32.18
C SER A 79 -13.76 48.45 -33.03
N ASP A 80 -12.46 48.19 -33.21
CA ASP A 80 -11.55 49.08 -33.92
C ASP A 80 -11.75 49.01 -35.45
N LYS A 81 -12.05 50.17 -36.06
CA LYS A 81 -12.36 50.33 -37.49
C LYS A 81 -11.24 49.81 -38.41
N LYS A 82 -9.98 49.80 -37.96
CA LYS A 82 -8.84 49.39 -38.80
C LYS A 82 -8.87 47.93 -39.24
N TYR A 83 -9.54 47.07 -38.47
CA TYR A 83 -9.63 45.63 -38.74
C TYR A 83 -10.76 45.23 -39.70
N TRP A 84 -11.57 46.19 -40.14
CA TRP A 84 -12.69 45.97 -41.05
C TRP A 84 -12.33 46.39 -42.47
N GLN A 85 -12.86 45.69 -43.47
CA GLN A 85 -12.73 46.14 -44.86
C GLN A 85 -13.35 47.53 -45.02
N ASN A 86 -12.73 48.35 -45.86
CA ASN A 86 -13.10 49.75 -46.09
C ASN A 86 -13.25 50.61 -44.81
N LEU A 87 -12.53 50.25 -43.74
CA LEU A 87 -12.59 50.93 -42.43
C LEU A 87 -14.02 51.01 -41.86
N ASN A 88 -14.86 50.03 -42.18
CA ASN A 88 -16.27 49.95 -41.78
C ASN A 88 -17.17 51.09 -42.32
N LYS A 89 -16.80 51.76 -43.42
CA LYS A 89 -17.61 52.87 -43.99
C LYS A 89 -18.98 52.45 -44.52
N SER A 90 -19.18 51.18 -44.88
CA SER A 90 -20.43 50.66 -45.45
C SER A 90 -21.19 49.76 -44.48
N GLY A 91 -20.88 49.81 -43.18
CA GLY A 91 -21.56 49.00 -42.16
C GLY A 91 -21.12 47.53 -42.10
N GLN A 92 -19.94 47.19 -42.63
CA GLN A 92 -19.38 45.82 -42.64
C GLN A 92 -19.36 45.15 -41.25
N GLN A 93 -19.02 45.91 -40.20
CA GLN A 93 -19.03 45.47 -38.81
C GLN A 93 -20.43 45.06 -38.36
N HIS A 94 -21.46 45.83 -38.72
CA HIS A 94 -22.84 45.52 -38.34
C HIS A 94 -23.29 44.20 -38.97
N SER A 95 -23.04 44.02 -40.27
CA SER A 95 -23.37 42.78 -41.00
C SER A 95 -22.61 41.55 -40.47
N PHE A 96 -21.31 41.69 -40.18
CA PHE A 96 -20.52 40.60 -39.60
C PHE A 96 -21.02 40.21 -38.20
N LEU A 97 -21.24 41.19 -37.32
CA LEU A 97 -21.67 40.92 -35.96
C LEU A 97 -23.10 40.40 -35.89
N GLY A 98 -23.96 40.79 -36.83
CA GLY A 98 -25.31 40.25 -37.01
C GLY A 98 -25.27 38.79 -37.45
N HIS A 99 -24.47 38.47 -38.47
CA HIS A 99 -24.35 37.11 -38.98
C HIS A 99 -23.76 36.13 -37.96
N PHE A 100 -22.66 36.51 -37.30
CA PHE A 100 -21.99 35.68 -36.30
C PHE A 100 -22.54 35.84 -34.87
N SER A 101 -23.81 36.26 -34.74
CA SER A 101 -24.49 36.44 -33.47
C SER A 101 -24.84 35.12 -32.78
N LEU A 102 -25.16 35.19 -31.47
CA LEU A 102 -25.63 34.02 -30.71
C LEU A 102 -26.94 33.47 -31.28
N LYS A 103 -27.85 34.33 -31.76
CA LYS A 103 -29.11 33.92 -32.39
C LYS A 103 -28.89 33.01 -33.59
N ASN A 104 -27.98 33.41 -34.48
CA ASN A 104 -27.64 32.59 -35.65
C ASN A 104 -26.86 31.33 -35.26
N TRP A 105 -26.00 31.39 -34.25
CA TRP A 105 -25.40 30.18 -33.70
C TRP A 105 -26.48 29.19 -33.21
N LEU A 106 -27.52 29.67 -32.54
CA LEU A 106 -28.64 28.88 -32.05
C LEU A 106 -29.64 28.46 -33.14
N SER A 107 -29.60 29.05 -34.34
CA SER A 107 -30.42 28.58 -35.46
C SER A 107 -29.72 27.49 -36.29
N LEU A 108 -28.38 27.39 -36.22
CA LEU A 108 -27.64 26.28 -36.83
C LEU A 108 -28.09 24.93 -36.25
N SER A 109 -28.16 23.90 -37.08
CA SER A 109 -28.45 22.53 -36.63
C SER A 109 -27.32 22.01 -35.72
N SER A 110 -27.62 20.99 -34.89
CA SER A 110 -26.63 20.40 -33.98
C SER A 110 -25.39 19.83 -34.71
N ASN A 111 -25.55 19.37 -35.96
CA ASN A 111 -24.43 18.89 -36.78
C ASN A 111 -23.56 20.03 -37.29
N GLU A 112 -24.15 21.15 -37.69
CA GLU A 112 -23.40 22.32 -38.16
C GLU A 112 -22.55 22.91 -37.03
N ARG A 113 -23.12 23.08 -35.83
CA ARG A 113 -22.37 23.57 -34.66
C ARG A 113 -21.18 22.67 -34.28
N LEU A 114 -21.30 21.34 -34.44
CA LEU A 114 -20.21 20.39 -34.18
C LEU A 114 -19.04 20.50 -35.18
N GLN A 115 -19.27 21.09 -36.36
CA GLN A 115 -18.21 21.31 -37.36
C GLN A 115 -17.36 22.53 -37.03
N HIS A 116 -17.87 23.47 -36.22
CA HIS A 116 -17.08 24.58 -35.74
C HIS A 116 -16.12 24.14 -34.63
N GLN A 117 -14.95 24.78 -34.60
CA GLN A 117 -13.93 24.57 -33.59
C GLN A 117 -13.33 25.92 -33.21
N LEU A 118 -12.85 26.03 -31.97
CA LEU A 118 -12.48 27.32 -31.39
C LEU A 118 -11.37 28.02 -32.18
N VAL A 119 -10.38 27.28 -32.70
CA VAL A 119 -9.22 27.83 -33.42
C VAL A 119 -9.18 27.27 -34.85
N ASP A 120 -8.84 28.11 -35.84
CA ASP A 120 -8.75 27.76 -37.26
C ASP A 120 -10.04 27.10 -37.79
N CYS A 121 -11.15 27.79 -37.57
CA CYS A 121 -12.49 27.27 -37.86
C CYS A 121 -12.80 27.25 -39.36
N ARG A 122 -12.62 26.09 -40.00
CA ARG A 122 -12.87 25.88 -41.44
C ARG A 122 -14.29 26.29 -41.89
N PRO A 123 -15.40 25.97 -41.18
CA PRO A 123 -16.72 26.43 -41.60
C PRO A 123 -16.85 27.96 -41.66
N CYS A 124 -16.15 28.70 -40.80
CA CYS A 124 -16.15 30.16 -40.88
C CYS A 124 -15.44 30.65 -42.14
N SER A 125 -14.37 29.99 -42.58
CA SER A 125 -13.60 30.37 -43.77
C SER A 125 -14.14 29.78 -45.08
N THR A 126 -15.03 28.78 -45.04
CA THR A 126 -15.58 28.18 -46.27
C THR A 126 -17.08 28.36 -46.42
N VAL A 127 -17.88 28.05 -45.39
CA VAL A 127 -19.35 28.11 -45.48
C VAL A 127 -19.87 29.52 -45.25
N HIS A 128 -19.27 30.26 -44.32
CA HIS A 128 -19.65 31.64 -44.02
C HIS A 128 -18.66 32.66 -44.60
N TYR A 129 -17.97 32.29 -45.69
CA TYR A 129 -16.89 33.05 -46.30
C TYR A 129 -17.27 34.51 -46.56
N ASN A 130 -18.39 34.75 -47.24
CA ASN A 130 -18.87 36.09 -47.62
C ASN A 130 -19.05 37.05 -46.44
N PHE A 131 -19.38 36.53 -45.26
CA PHE A 131 -19.48 37.34 -44.05
C PHE A 131 -18.14 37.43 -43.34
N SER A 132 -17.32 36.37 -43.38
CA SER A 132 -16.02 36.35 -42.74
C SER A 132 -15.00 37.30 -43.39
N THR A 133 -15.08 37.54 -44.70
CA THR A 133 -14.18 38.43 -45.44
C THR A 133 -14.38 39.91 -45.09
N LEU A 134 -15.55 40.28 -44.55
CA LEU A 134 -15.84 41.65 -44.08
C LEU A 134 -14.83 42.14 -43.01
N HIS A 135 -14.20 41.20 -42.29
CA HIS A 135 -13.14 41.45 -41.32
C HIS A 135 -11.79 40.99 -41.89
N LYS A 136 -10.73 41.80 -41.79
CA LYS A 136 -9.37 41.55 -42.34
C LYS A 136 -8.60 40.36 -41.72
N SER A 137 -9.29 39.44 -41.05
CA SER A 137 -8.70 38.33 -40.28
C SER A 137 -8.72 36.98 -40.99
N ILE A 138 -9.20 36.93 -42.24
CA ILE A 138 -9.10 35.75 -43.10
C ILE A 138 -7.68 35.67 -43.68
N ALA A 139 -7.09 34.47 -43.66
CA ALA A 139 -5.78 34.22 -44.23
C ALA A 139 -5.83 34.32 -45.77
N PRO A 140 -4.86 34.96 -46.43
CA PRO A 140 -4.89 35.27 -47.87
C PRO A 140 -4.94 34.02 -48.78
N ASN A 141 -4.58 32.85 -48.27
CA ASN A 141 -4.50 31.61 -49.07
C ASN A 141 -5.87 31.02 -49.48
N PHE A 142 -7.00 31.61 -49.05
CA PHE A 142 -8.35 31.12 -49.37
C PHE A 142 -9.12 31.95 -50.41
N GLU A 143 -8.63 33.16 -50.74
CA GLU A 143 -9.26 34.08 -51.68
C GLU A 143 -9.14 33.57 -53.14
N ASN A 144 -8.00 32.95 -53.47
CA ASN A 144 -7.77 32.28 -54.76
C ASN A 144 -8.61 30.99 -54.95
N ALA A 145 -8.91 30.27 -53.87
CA ALA A 145 -9.65 29.01 -53.95
C ALA A 145 -11.17 29.22 -54.13
N HIS A 146 -11.72 30.32 -53.60
CA HIS A 146 -13.14 30.66 -53.75
C HIS A 146 -13.45 31.25 -55.13
N GLN A 147 -12.57 32.09 -55.70
CA GLN A 147 -12.72 32.62 -57.07
C GLN A 147 -12.69 31.51 -58.13
N LEU A 148 -11.84 30.50 -57.95
CA LEU A 148 -11.79 29.31 -58.82
C LEU A 148 -13.05 28.43 -58.65
N TYR A 149 -13.64 28.40 -57.46
CA TYR A 149 -14.87 27.66 -57.20
C TYR A 149 -16.10 28.37 -57.84
N GLU A 150 -16.17 29.69 -57.79
CA GLU A 150 -17.24 30.47 -58.46
C GLU A 150 -17.14 30.41 -59.99
N GLN A 151 -15.94 30.55 -60.57
CA GLN A 151 -15.75 30.37 -62.03
C GLN A 151 -16.09 28.94 -62.50
N GLY A 152 -15.77 27.93 -61.67
CA GLY A 152 -16.18 26.55 -61.93
C GLY A 152 -17.70 26.36 -61.84
N THR A 153 -18.36 27.04 -60.90
CA THR A 153 -19.81 26.89 -60.66
C THR A 153 -20.65 27.68 -61.69
N GLU A 154 -20.23 28.87 -62.12
CA GLU A 154 -20.90 29.64 -63.18
C GLU A 154 -20.84 28.94 -64.55
N ASN A 155 -19.72 28.30 -64.88
CA ASN A 155 -19.58 27.55 -66.13
C ASN A 155 -20.39 26.24 -66.12
N ILE A 156 -20.62 25.64 -64.94
CA ILE A 156 -21.52 24.50 -64.74
C ILE A 156 -22.99 24.93 -64.84
N LEU A 157 -23.35 26.09 -64.27
CA LEU A 157 -24.72 26.63 -64.30
C LEU A 157 -25.17 27.08 -65.70
N LYS A 158 -24.28 27.60 -66.55
CA LYS A 158 -24.58 27.95 -67.96
C LYS A 158 -24.99 26.76 -68.84
N ILE A 159 -24.66 25.53 -68.42
CA ILE A 159 -24.95 24.30 -69.17
C ILE A 159 -26.29 23.69 -68.71
N THR A 160 -26.83 24.12 -67.57
CA THR A 160 -28.08 23.64 -66.98
C THR A 160 -29.21 24.66 -67.12
N SER A 161 -29.60 25.02 -68.35
CA SER A 161 -30.92 25.62 -68.59
C SER A 161 -31.98 24.51 -68.73
N PRO A 162 -33.18 24.68 -68.19
CA PRO A 162 -34.10 23.57 -67.94
C PRO A 162 -34.90 23.23 -69.20
N ASN A 163 -34.76 22.01 -69.73
CA ASN A 163 -35.88 21.19 -70.21
C ASN A 163 -35.46 19.80 -70.72
N SER A 164 -36.10 18.76 -70.15
CA SER A 164 -36.32 17.38 -70.64
C SER A 164 -35.18 16.32 -70.60
N ASN A 165 -35.63 15.08 -70.37
CA ASN A 165 -34.94 13.87 -69.89
C ASN A 165 -33.99 13.19 -70.90
N THR A 166 -32.85 12.62 -70.43
CA THR A 166 -32.26 11.28 -70.76
C THR A 166 -30.75 11.17 -70.43
N THR A 167 -30.31 9.97 -70.03
CA THR A 167 -29.03 9.62 -69.37
C THR A 167 -27.76 9.64 -70.26
N THR A 168 -27.87 9.95 -71.55
CA THR A 168 -26.74 9.84 -72.52
C THR A 168 -25.87 11.12 -72.62
N LYS A 169 -26.27 12.24 -71.98
CA LYS A 169 -25.48 13.50 -71.96
C LYS A 169 -24.42 13.58 -70.87
N GLY A 170 -24.51 12.80 -69.79
CA GLY A 170 -23.56 12.87 -68.66
C GLY A 170 -22.10 12.58 -69.06
N MET A 171 -21.88 11.68 -70.02
CA MET A 171 -20.55 11.33 -70.51
C MET A 171 -19.90 12.39 -71.40
N LYS A 172 -20.72 13.19 -72.12
CA LYS A 172 -20.25 14.35 -72.90
C LYS A 172 -19.86 15.51 -71.98
N VAL A 173 -20.63 15.72 -70.91
CA VAL A 173 -20.33 16.73 -69.88
C VAL A 173 -19.01 16.42 -69.17
N ILE A 174 -18.77 15.15 -68.83
CA ILE A 174 -17.51 14.69 -68.21
C ILE A 174 -16.31 14.86 -69.16
N LYS A 175 -16.44 14.54 -70.45
CA LYS A 175 -15.38 14.75 -71.45
C LYS A 175 -15.00 16.23 -71.62
N SER A 176 -15.98 17.14 -71.61
CA SER A 176 -15.71 18.58 -71.70
C SER A 176 -15.06 19.14 -70.44
N ILE A 177 -15.43 18.64 -69.26
CA ILE A 177 -14.80 19.01 -67.98
C ILE A 177 -13.33 18.55 -67.94
N VAL A 178 -13.03 17.35 -68.44
CA VAL A 178 -11.66 16.83 -68.53
C VAL A 178 -10.81 17.66 -69.49
N ASN A 179 -11.34 18.07 -70.64
CA ASN A 179 -10.62 18.91 -71.62
C ASN A 179 -10.30 20.32 -71.12
N ILE A 180 -11.10 20.87 -70.20
CA ILE A 180 -10.86 22.20 -69.60
C ILE A 180 -9.76 22.13 -68.52
N ILE A 181 -9.72 21.04 -67.75
CA ILE A 181 -8.81 20.90 -66.61
C ILE A 181 -7.43 20.39 -67.04
N GLN A 182 -7.36 19.61 -68.12
CA GLN A 182 -6.14 19.01 -68.64
C GLN A 182 -4.97 19.99 -68.87
N PRO A 183 -5.12 21.11 -69.61
CA PRO A 183 -4.00 22.04 -69.83
C PRO A 183 -3.55 22.74 -68.54
N ILE A 184 -4.45 22.97 -67.58
CA ILE A 184 -4.15 23.63 -66.30
C ILE A 184 -3.29 22.72 -65.39
N VAL A 185 -3.56 21.41 -65.43
CA VAL A 185 -2.84 20.42 -64.62
C VAL A 185 -1.50 20.07 -65.26
N GLU A 186 -1.45 19.94 -66.58
CA GLU A 186 -0.21 19.73 -67.33
C GLU A 186 0.77 20.90 -67.15
N GLN A 187 0.26 22.15 -67.14
CA GLN A 187 1.09 23.35 -66.96
C GLN A 187 1.62 23.55 -65.53
N ARG A 188 0.90 23.10 -64.49
CA ARG A 188 1.30 23.30 -63.09
C ARG A 188 2.05 22.14 -62.46
N LEU A 189 1.84 20.91 -62.94
CA LEU A 189 2.36 19.70 -62.30
C LEU A 189 3.28 18.87 -63.21
N ASP A 190 3.53 19.31 -64.45
CA ASP A 190 4.42 18.69 -65.44
C ASP A 190 4.16 17.18 -65.65
N MET A 191 2.88 16.80 -65.66
CA MET A 191 2.40 15.42 -65.81
C MET A 191 1.22 15.38 -66.78
N LYS A 192 1.24 14.45 -67.76
CA LYS A 192 0.11 14.23 -68.70
C LYS A 192 -1.15 13.75 -67.96
N PHE A 193 -2.23 14.50 -68.06
CA PHE A 193 -3.50 14.31 -67.31
C PHE A 193 -4.21 12.93 -67.47
N PRO A 194 -4.05 12.15 -68.55
CA PRO A 194 -4.80 10.90 -68.70
C PRO A 194 -4.37 9.73 -67.80
N ARG A 195 -3.14 9.70 -67.27
CA ARG A 195 -2.62 8.53 -66.52
C ARG A 195 -3.24 8.34 -65.11
N PRO A 196 -3.37 9.37 -64.25
CA PRO A 196 -3.91 9.19 -62.89
C PRO A 196 -5.41 8.87 -62.86
N ILE A 197 -6.15 9.26 -63.90
CA ILE A 197 -7.58 8.94 -64.03
C ILE A 197 -7.78 7.53 -64.61
N SER A 198 -6.92 7.06 -65.52
CA SER A 198 -6.90 5.65 -65.95
C SER A 198 -6.72 4.71 -64.76
N ASP A 199 -5.82 5.03 -63.82
CA ASP A 199 -5.57 4.18 -62.64
C ASP A 199 -6.67 4.25 -61.58
N SER A 200 -7.46 5.34 -61.55
CA SER A 200 -8.62 5.48 -60.65
C SER A 200 -9.96 5.09 -61.30
N ILE A 201 -10.00 4.91 -62.63
CA ILE A 201 -11.14 4.41 -63.42
C ILE A 201 -10.87 2.99 -63.95
N MET A 202 -9.78 2.32 -63.55
CA MET A 202 -9.70 0.87 -63.71
C MET A 202 -10.83 0.24 -62.88
N LEU A 203 -11.91 -0.06 -63.62
CA LEU A 203 -12.59 -1.34 -63.67
C LEU A 203 -11.60 -2.46 -63.35
N SER A 204 -11.25 -2.58 -62.07
CA SER A 204 -11.19 -3.91 -61.47
C SER A 204 -12.50 -4.58 -61.91
N PRO A 205 -12.45 -5.82 -62.42
CA PRO A 205 -13.66 -6.54 -62.81
C PRO A 205 -14.70 -6.32 -61.71
N PRO A 206 -15.94 -5.92 -62.07
CA PRO A 206 -16.86 -5.21 -61.19
C PRO A 206 -16.79 -5.85 -59.82
N VAL A 207 -16.15 -5.14 -58.89
CA VAL A 207 -15.90 -5.65 -57.56
C VAL A 207 -17.29 -5.87 -57.02
N THR A 208 -17.70 -7.13 -56.96
CA THR A 208 -19.11 -7.46 -56.81
C THR A 208 -19.61 -6.77 -55.54
N PRO A 209 -20.90 -6.47 -55.38
CA PRO A 209 -21.42 -5.91 -54.12
C PRO A 209 -20.92 -6.67 -52.88
N LYS A 210 -20.64 -7.97 -53.03
CA LYS A 210 -19.94 -8.83 -52.06
C LYS A 210 -18.52 -8.40 -51.74
N GLU A 211 -17.68 -8.15 -52.74
CA GLU A 211 -16.29 -7.76 -52.53
C GLU A 211 -16.16 -6.35 -51.96
N LEU A 212 -17.01 -5.40 -52.40
CA LEU A 212 -17.05 -4.03 -51.87
C LEU A 212 -17.55 -3.99 -50.41
N GLN A 213 -18.50 -4.87 -50.08
CA GLN A 213 -18.90 -5.17 -48.71
C GLN A 213 -17.75 -5.84 -47.93
N SER A 214 -16.99 -6.75 -48.55
CA SER A 214 -15.83 -7.39 -47.93
C SER A 214 -14.75 -6.37 -47.57
N THR A 215 -14.47 -5.41 -48.44
CA THR A 215 -13.45 -4.38 -48.23
C THR A 215 -13.88 -3.40 -47.13
N LYS A 216 -15.16 -2.98 -47.11
CA LYS A 216 -15.71 -2.18 -46.00
C LYS A 216 -15.65 -2.93 -44.66
N ILE A 217 -15.94 -4.24 -44.68
CA ILE A 217 -15.84 -5.10 -43.49
C ILE A 217 -14.38 -5.19 -43.03
N LYS A 218 -13.42 -5.40 -43.94
CA LYS A 218 -11.98 -5.45 -43.63
C LYS A 218 -11.48 -4.15 -42.99
N VAL A 219 -11.79 -3.00 -43.60
CA VAL A 219 -11.42 -1.67 -43.07
C VAL A 219 -12.04 -1.42 -41.69
N MET A 220 -13.31 -1.82 -41.48
CA MET A 220 -13.94 -1.77 -40.15
C MET A 220 -13.30 -2.73 -39.15
N GLN A 221 -12.88 -3.92 -39.58
CA GLN A 221 -12.21 -4.91 -38.73
C GLN A 221 -10.83 -4.42 -38.29
N GLU A 222 -10.03 -3.87 -39.21
CA GLU A 222 -8.71 -3.30 -38.93
C GLU A 222 -8.81 -2.08 -38.01
N SER A 223 -9.79 -1.19 -38.26
CA SER A 223 -10.03 -0.04 -37.39
C SER A 223 -10.48 -0.48 -35.98
N ARG A 224 -11.33 -1.51 -35.87
CA ARG A 224 -11.70 -2.12 -34.58
C ARG A 224 -10.52 -2.81 -33.90
N LYS A 225 -9.63 -3.43 -34.67
CA LYS A 225 -8.41 -4.09 -34.17
C LYS A 225 -7.48 -3.04 -33.56
N LYS A 226 -7.15 -1.97 -34.29
CA LYS A 226 -6.31 -0.85 -33.80
C LYS A 226 -6.90 -0.16 -32.57
N ILE A 227 -8.22 0.08 -32.55
CA ILE A 227 -8.90 0.66 -31.37
C ILE A 227 -8.90 -0.32 -30.18
N ASN A 228 -9.07 -1.62 -30.39
CA ASN A 228 -8.97 -2.58 -29.29
C ASN A 228 -7.54 -2.67 -28.75
N GLU A 229 -6.53 -2.65 -29.63
CA GLU A 229 -5.10 -2.66 -29.28
C GLU A 229 -4.72 -1.45 -28.41
N SER A 230 -5.24 -0.26 -28.74
CA SER A 230 -5.03 0.95 -27.94
C SER A 230 -5.71 0.93 -26.56
N PHE A 231 -6.73 0.07 -26.36
CA PHE A 231 -7.39 -0.11 -25.06
C PHE A 231 -6.79 -1.23 -24.21
N THR A 232 -5.97 -2.11 -24.79
CA THR A 232 -5.29 -3.20 -24.09
C THR A 232 -3.95 -2.82 -23.46
N ASP A 233 -3.57 -1.53 -23.49
CA ASP A 233 -2.38 -0.98 -22.84
C ASP A 233 -1.12 -1.84 -23.08
N GLY A 234 -0.84 -2.15 -24.35
CA GLY A 234 0.32 -2.97 -24.75
C GLY A 234 0.31 -4.42 -24.25
N GLY A 235 -0.83 -4.97 -23.81
CA GLY A 235 -0.93 -6.35 -23.28
C GLY A 235 -0.86 -6.43 -21.74
N ASN A 236 -0.89 -5.29 -21.04
CA ASN A 236 -0.77 -5.22 -19.58
C ASN A 236 -2.12 -5.21 -18.83
N ASP A 237 -3.23 -5.43 -19.53
CA ASP A 237 -4.58 -5.39 -18.95
C ASP A 237 -4.83 -6.44 -17.85
N VAL A 238 -4.14 -7.58 -17.91
CA VAL A 238 -4.13 -8.58 -16.82
C VAL A 238 -3.52 -8.00 -15.55
N ASN A 239 -2.38 -7.33 -15.65
CA ASN A 239 -1.69 -6.72 -14.49
C ASN A 239 -2.52 -5.58 -13.90
N ASN A 240 -3.12 -4.74 -14.76
CA ASN A 240 -4.04 -3.68 -14.34
C ASN A 240 -5.31 -4.25 -13.65
N PHE A 241 -5.83 -5.38 -14.12
CA PHE A 241 -6.96 -6.06 -13.47
C PHE A 241 -6.57 -6.68 -12.12
N LEU A 242 -5.38 -7.28 -12.02
CA LEU A 242 -4.89 -7.87 -10.78
C LEU A 242 -4.59 -6.78 -9.73
N SER A 243 -4.06 -5.63 -10.14
CA SER A 243 -3.75 -4.50 -9.26
C SER A 243 -4.99 -3.72 -8.78
N SER A 244 -6.07 -3.68 -9.56
CA SER A 244 -7.26 -2.86 -9.27
C SER A 244 -8.17 -3.36 -8.11
N SER A 245 -7.77 -4.40 -7.37
CA SER A 245 -8.53 -4.97 -6.23
C SER A 245 -9.98 -5.40 -6.52
N ILE A 246 -10.40 -5.42 -7.79
CA ILE A 246 -11.78 -5.78 -8.18
C ILE A 246 -11.92 -7.29 -8.42
N SER A 247 -13.01 -7.87 -7.95
CA SER A 247 -13.34 -9.28 -8.24
C SER A 247 -13.67 -9.47 -9.71
N PHE A 248 -13.57 -10.71 -10.21
CA PHE A 248 -14.03 -11.04 -11.57
C PHE A 248 -15.52 -10.70 -11.78
N ARG A 249 -16.37 -10.96 -10.78
CA ARG A 249 -17.80 -10.64 -10.87
C ARG A 249 -18.03 -9.14 -10.95
N GLU A 250 -17.31 -8.38 -10.14
CA GLU A 250 -17.41 -6.92 -10.11
C GLU A 250 -16.90 -6.30 -11.41
N HIS A 251 -15.77 -6.79 -11.92
CA HIS A 251 -15.26 -6.42 -13.22
C HIS A 251 -16.30 -6.64 -14.34
N ASP A 252 -16.95 -7.80 -14.39
CA ASP A 252 -18.01 -8.04 -15.37
C ASP A 252 -19.25 -7.16 -15.14
N ARG A 253 -19.58 -6.83 -13.88
CA ARG A 253 -20.67 -5.89 -13.55
C ARG A 253 -20.36 -4.49 -14.09
N ILE A 254 -19.18 -3.95 -13.81
CA ILE A 254 -18.69 -2.65 -14.30
C ILE A 254 -18.64 -2.67 -15.83
N ARG A 255 -18.07 -3.71 -16.42
CA ARG A 255 -18.00 -3.90 -17.88
C ARG A 255 -19.38 -3.86 -18.51
N LEU A 256 -20.36 -4.54 -17.93
CA LEU A 256 -21.73 -4.52 -18.44
C LEU A 256 -22.40 -3.15 -18.20
N GLY A 257 -22.26 -2.53 -17.03
CA GLY A 257 -22.85 -1.23 -16.70
C GLY A 257 -22.33 -0.08 -17.58
N ASN A 258 -21.02 -0.02 -17.76
CA ASN A 258 -20.38 1.10 -18.46
C ASN A 258 -20.48 0.95 -19.98
N PHE A 259 -20.36 -0.27 -20.52
CA PHE A 259 -20.20 -0.48 -21.96
C PHE A 259 -21.40 -1.11 -22.67
N PHE A 260 -22.44 -1.54 -21.94
CA PHE A 260 -23.65 -2.12 -22.52
C PHE A 260 -24.89 -1.33 -22.06
N GLU A 261 -25.94 -1.32 -22.88
CA GLU A 261 -27.24 -0.74 -22.49
C GLU A 261 -27.78 -1.41 -21.22
N THR A 262 -28.68 -0.77 -20.46
CA THR A 262 -29.28 -1.36 -19.24
C THR A 262 -30.15 -2.57 -19.57
N LYS A 263 -30.46 -3.40 -18.56
CA LYS A 263 -31.32 -4.57 -18.73
C LYS A 263 -32.72 -4.17 -19.23
N ASP A 264 -33.25 -3.06 -18.71
CA ASP A 264 -34.58 -2.54 -19.09
C ASP A 264 -34.59 -2.02 -20.52
N ASN A 265 -33.56 -1.28 -20.94
CA ASN A 265 -33.44 -0.83 -22.32
C ASN A 265 -33.35 -2.02 -23.29
N ALA A 266 -32.60 -3.06 -22.92
CA ALA A 266 -32.55 -4.29 -23.71
C ALA A 266 -33.93 -4.97 -23.80
N GLN A 267 -34.69 -5.01 -22.70
CA GLN A 267 -36.03 -5.58 -22.66
C GLN A 267 -37.00 -4.78 -23.52
N GLN A 268 -37.01 -3.45 -23.38
CA GLN A 268 -37.82 -2.54 -24.21
C GLN A 268 -37.48 -2.70 -25.70
N ARG A 269 -36.20 -2.82 -26.05
CA ARG A 269 -35.77 -3.04 -27.43
C ARG A 269 -36.25 -4.38 -27.99
N VAL A 270 -36.20 -5.44 -27.18
CA VAL A 270 -36.73 -6.76 -27.57
C VAL A 270 -38.24 -6.71 -27.73
N ASN A 271 -38.97 -6.11 -26.79
CA ASN A 271 -40.42 -5.95 -26.84
C ASN A 271 -40.83 -5.12 -28.08
N LYS A 272 -40.19 -3.97 -28.33
CA LYS A 272 -40.42 -3.17 -29.55
C LYS A 272 -40.16 -3.95 -30.83
N SER A 273 -39.18 -4.86 -30.83
CA SER A 273 -38.92 -5.73 -31.99
C SER A 273 -39.98 -6.81 -32.17
N LEU A 274 -40.49 -7.39 -31.07
CA LEU A 274 -41.56 -8.37 -31.10
C LEU A 274 -42.86 -7.75 -31.58
N GLU A 275 -43.20 -6.55 -31.09
CA GLU A 275 -44.38 -5.80 -31.55
C GLU A 275 -44.29 -5.45 -33.04
N LYS A 276 -43.10 -5.09 -33.54
CA LYS A 276 -42.89 -4.88 -34.99
C LYS A 276 -43.02 -6.16 -35.81
N GLU A 277 -42.71 -7.32 -35.24
CA GLU A 277 -42.89 -8.62 -35.91
C GLU A 277 -44.36 -9.04 -35.92
N LYS A 278 -45.07 -8.89 -34.80
CA LYS A 278 -46.52 -9.14 -34.70
C LYS A 278 -47.33 -8.25 -35.64
N THR A 279 -46.96 -6.97 -35.75
CA THR A 279 -47.64 -5.99 -36.62
C THR A 279 -47.20 -6.07 -38.09
N GLY A 280 -46.41 -7.07 -38.49
CA GLY A 280 -45.94 -7.26 -39.87
C GLY A 280 -44.91 -6.24 -40.36
N LYS A 281 -44.60 -5.19 -39.57
CA LYS A 281 -43.62 -4.13 -39.89
C LYS A 281 -42.18 -4.64 -39.94
N ARG A 282 -41.91 -5.88 -39.51
CA ARG A 282 -40.61 -6.54 -39.58
C ARG A 282 -40.78 -8.04 -39.82
N LYS A 283 -40.16 -8.58 -40.88
CA LYS A 283 -40.13 -10.03 -41.12
C LYS A 283 -39.33 -10.76 -40.04
N HIS A 284 -39.85 -11.91 -39.58
CA HIS A 284 -39.11 -12.80 -38.69
C HIS A 284 -37.82 -13.28 -39.39
N LYS A 285 -36.68 -13.28 -38.69
CA LYS A 285 -35.43 -13.75 -39.27
C LYS A 285 -35.42 -15.27 -39.32
N ASN A 286 -35.32 -15.83 -40.52
CA ASN A 286 -35.09 -17.26 -40.67
C ASN A 286 -33.65 -17.57 -40.26
N HIS A 287 -33.50 -18.53 -39.34
CA HIS A 287 -32.22 -18.95 -38.79
C HIS A 287 -31.62 -20.15 -39.55
N HIS A 288 -32.16 -20.50 -40.71
CA HIS A 288 -31.72 -21.58 -41.58
C HIS A 288 -31.67 -21.11 -43.04
N GLY A 289 -30.80 -21.73 -43.85
CA GLY A 289 -30.82 -21.61 -45.31
C GLY A 289 -31.97 -22.42 -45.92
N GLN A 290 -31.96 -22.62 -47.24
CA GLN A 290 -32.87 -23.58 -47.88
C GLN A 290 -32.63 -24.97 -47.28
N PHE A 291 -33.69 -25.69 -46.92
CA PHE A 291 -33.54 -26.98 -46.24
C PHE A 291 -32.74 -28.00 -47.07
N ASP A 292 -32.74 -27.88 -48.39
CA ASP A 292 -31.98 -28.73 -49.33
C ASP A 292 -30.46 -28.53 -49.29
N SER A 293 -30.00 -27.43 -48.70
CA SER A 293 -28.57 -27.23 -48.41
C SER A 293 -28.05 -28.07 -47.23
N TYR A 294 -28.94 -28.75 -46.50
CA TYR A 294 -28.61 -29.59 -45.35
C TYR A 294 -28.84 -31.08 -45.69
N ARG A 295 -27.79 -31.89 -45.53
CA ARG A 295 -27.82 -33.34 -45.78
C ARG A 295 -27.93 -34.10 -44.46
N PHE A 296 -28.96 -34.91 -44.33
CA PHE A 296 -29.22 -35.84 -43.23
C PHE A 296 -30.31 -36.82 -43.68
N ASP A 297 -30.46 -37.96 -42.99
CA ASP A 297 -31.57 -38.87 -43.26
C ASP A 297 -32.89 -38.23 -42.80
N ARG A 298 -33.62 -37.67 -43.77
CA ARG A 298 -34.89 -36.98 -43.54
C ARG A 298 -36.01 -37.96 -43.22
N THR A 299 -35.95 -39.17 -43.77
CA THR A 299 -37.04 -40.15 -43.71
C THR A 299 -37.04 -40.80 -42.33
N GLU A 300 -35.87 -41.25 -41.89
CA GLU A 300 -35.66 -41.85 -40.58
C GLU A 300 -35.88 -40.81 -39.46
N PHE A 301 -35.37 -39.58 -39.63
CA PHE A 301 -35.61 -38.48 -38.68
C PHE A 301 -37.10 -38.16 -38.50
N LEU A 302 -37.86 -38.05 -39.60
CA LEU A 302 -39.28 -37.73 -39.53
C LEU A 302 -40.06 -38.90 -38.92
N ALA A 303 -39.66 -40.15 -39.16
CA ALA A 303 -40.26 -41.32 -38.52
C ALA A 303 -40.01 -41.31 -37.00
N GLU A 304 -38.77 -41.08 -36.55
CA GLU A 304 -38.45 -41.02 -35.12
C GLU A 304 -39.15 -39.87 -34.42
N ILE A 305 -39.27 -38.69 -35.03
CA ILE A 305 -39.96 -37.56 -34.41
C ILE A 305 -41.48 -37.78 -34.38
N LYS A 306 -42.06 -38.40 -35.41
CA LYS A 306 -43.50 -38.73 -35.42
C LYS A 306 -43.87 -39.76 -34.35
N SER A 307 -42.96 -40.68 -34.02
CA SER A 307 -43.18 -41.68 -32.96
C SER A 307 -43.08 -41.15 -31.53
N LYS A 308 -42.64 -39.89 -31.33
CA LYS A 308 -42.59 -39.25 -30.01
C LYS A 308 -43.96 -38.77 -29.53
N ASN A 309 -44.22 -38.99 -28.25
CA ASN A 309 -45.48 -38.64 -27.58
C ASN A 309 -45.52 -37.18 -27.14
N GLU A 310 -46.71 -36.68 -26.82
CA GLU A 310 -46.87 -35.35 -26.24
C GLU A 310 -46.24 -35.28 -24.85
N GLY A 311 -45.37 -34.31 -24.61
CA GLY A 311 -44.64 -34.11 -23.35
C GLY A 311 -43.19 -34.62 -23.35
N ASP A 312 -42.79 -35.40 -24.35
CA ASP A 312 -41.42 -35.92 -24.46
C ASP A 312 -40.39 -34.78 -24.55
N THR A 313 -39.32 -34.86 -23.76
CA THR A 313 -38.25 -33.85 -23.77
C THR A 313 -37.26 -34.14 -24.90
N ILE A 314 -37.29 -33.33 -25.95
CA ILE A 314 -36.43 -33.54 -27.13
C ILE A 314 -35.19 -32.64 -27.11
N ASN A 315 -34.01 -33.27 -27.16
CA ASN A 315 -32.76 -32.57 -27.43
C ASN A 315 -32.47 -32.51 -28.93
N TRP A 316 -32.94 -31.44 -29.58
CA TRP A 316 -32.79 -31.22 -31.02
C TRP A 316 -31.34 -31.20 -31.52
N THR A 317 -30.38 -30.77 -30.68
CA THR A 317 -28.96 -30.75 -31.07
C THR A 317 -28.39 -32.16 -31.08
N ALA A 318 -28.79 -33.01 -30.13
CA ALA A 318 -28.42 -34.42 -30.12
C ALA A 318 -29.01 -35.16 -31.32
N LEU A 319 -30.27 -34.89 -31.69
CA LEU A 319 -30.87 -35.45 -32.91
C LEU A 319 -30.13 -35.00 -34.17
N ALA A 320 -29.80 -33.71 -34.28
CA ALA A 320 -29.01 -33.22 -35.42
C ALA A 320 -27.66 -33.94 -35.54
N ARG A 321 -27.02 -34.29 -34.43
CA ARG A 321 -25.76 -35.08 -34.42
C ARG A 321 -26.00 -36.55 -34.74
N LYS A 322 -27.06 -37.16 -34.20
CA LYS A 322 -27.46 -38.55 -34.45
C LYS A 322 -27.65 -38.79 -35.95
N TYR A 323 -28.37 -37.88 -36.60
CA TYR A 323 -28.61 -37.92 -38.05
C TYR A 323 -27.49 -37.29 -38.89
N GLN A 324 -26.32 -37.05 -38.29
CA GLN A 324 -25.11 -36.57 -38.95
C GLN A 324 -25.36 -35.38 -39.89
N MET A 325 -26.16 -34.41 -39.45
CA MET A 325 -26.56 -33.33 -40.31
C MET A 325 -25.36 -32.46 -40.72
N THR A 326 -25.15 -32.33 -42.03
CA THR A 326 -24.05 -31.54 -42.60
C THR A 326 -24.56 -30.47 -43.55
N CYS A 327 -23.80 -29.38 -43.66
CA CYS A 327 -23.95 -28.34 -44.67
C CYS A 327 -22.53 -27.94 -45.10
N ASN A 328 -22.23 -28.03 -46.40
CA ASN A 328 -20.85 -27.89 -46.93
C ASN A 328 -19.85 -28.78 -46.15
N ASP A 329 -20.20 -30.07 -45.97
CA ASP A 329 -19.39 -31.10 -45.30
C ASP A 329 -19.00 -30.82 -43.85
N LYS A 330 -19.66 -29.85 -43.19
CA LYS A 330 -19.46 -29.53 -41.77
C LYS A 330 -20.77 -29.56 -41.01
N PHE A 331 -20.70 -29.93 -39.74
CA PHE A 331 -21.85 -29.85 -38.84
C PHE A 331 -22.23 -28.38 -38.58
N PRO A 332 -23.49 -27.96 -38.84
CA PRO A 332 -23.90 -26.58 -38.63
C PRO A 332 -24.01 -26.25 -37.14
N ALA A 333 -23.44 -25.12 -36.71
CA ALA A 333 -23.42 -24.69 -35.30
C ALA A 333 -24.82 -24.50 -34.66
N ASN A 334 -25.83 -24.21 -35.49
CA ASN A 334 -27.24 -24.09 -35.13
C ASN A 334 -28.04 -25.35 -35.52
N GLY A 335 -27.39 -26.51 -35.62
CA GLY A 335 -27.99 -27.72 -36.17
C GLY A 335 -29.30 -28.15 -35.51
N GLY A 336 -29.38 -28.04 -34.18
CA GLY A 336 -30.63 -28.34 -33.47
C GLY A 336 -31.79 -27.40 -33.83
N GLN A 337 -31.54 -26.13 -34.14
CA GLN A 337 -32.61 -25.22 -34.59
C GLN A 337 -33.05 -25.54 -36.01
N ILE A 338 -32.10 -25.87 -36.89
CA ILE A 338 -32.39 -26.21 -38.29
C ILE A 338 -33.27 -27.46 -38.37
N ILE A 339 -32.91 -28.52 -37.66
CA ILE A 339 -33.66 -29.79 -37.72
C ILE A 339 -35.05 -29.65 -37.06
N GLN A 340 -35.18 -28.77 -36.05
CA GLN A 340 -36.45 -28.42 -35.44
C GLN A 340 -37.36 -27.64 -36.39
N GLU A 341 -36.83 -26.64 -37.10
CA GLU A 341 -37.59 -25.88 -38.11
C GLU A 341 -37.95 -26.75 -39.32
N TYR A 342 -37.09 -27.70 -39.69
CA TYR A 342 -37.39 -28.69 -40.74
C TYR A 342 -38.60 -29.56 -40.34
N ALA A 343 -38.64 -30.06 -39.11
CA ALA A 343 -39.81 -30.80 -38.60
C ALA A 343 -41.10 -29.95 -38.66
N ARG A 344 -41.03 -28.66 -38.28
CA ARG A 344 -42.18 -27.74 -38.40
C ARG A 344 -42.63 -27.55 -39.84
N SER A 345 -41.68 -27.40 -40.76
CA SER A 345 -41.98 -27.25 -42.20
C SER A 345 -42.68 -28.46 -42.80
N LYS A 346 -42.52 -29.64 -42.19
CA LYS A 346 -43.18 -30.90 -42.56
C LYS A 346 -44.46 -31.18 -41.75
N GLY A 347 -45.01 -30.15 -41.10
CA GLY A 347 -46.29 -30.22 -40.39
C GLY A 347 -46.22 -30.78 -38.97
N ILE A 348 -45.03 -31.02 -38.41
CA ILE A 348 -44.90 -31.53 -37.04
C ILE A 348 -45.04 -30.38 -36.03
N ASN A 349 -46.05 -30.47 -35.15
CA ASN A 349 -46.22 -29.52 -34.06
C ASN A 349 -45.15 -29.71 -32.97
N THR A 350 -43.99 -29.08 -33.14
CA THR A 350 -42.88 -29.16 -32.17
C THR A 350 -43.17 -28.57 -30.78
N ILE A 351 -44.31 -27.90 -30.59
CA ILE A 351 -44.73 -27.37 -29.28
C ILE A 351 -45.20 -28.51 -28.37
N LYS A 352 -45.69 -29.62 -28.93
CA LYS A 352 -46.15 -30.80 -28.17
C LYS A 352 -45.05 -31.48 -27.35
N PHE A 353 -43.78 -31.28 -27.72
CA PHE A 353 -42.59 -31.83 -27.04
C PHE A 353 -42.04 -30.95 -25.92
N LYS A 354 -42.85 -30.05 -25.36
CA LYS A 354 -42.46 -29.17 -24.25
C LYS A 354 -43.14 -29.63 -22.97
N SER A 355 -42.37 -29.84 -21.90
CA SER A 355 -42.92 -30.32 -20.62
C SER A 355 -44.00 -29.37 -20.07
N LYS A 356 -44.96 -29.93 -19.30
CA LYS A 356 -46.10 -29.19 -18.72
C LYS A 356 -45.68 -27.96 -17.88
N VAL A 357 -44.49 -27.97 -17.30
CA VAL A 357 -43.90 -26.82 -16.56
C VAL A 357 -43.65 -25.60 -17.46
N TYR A 358 -43.42 -25.79 -18.76
CA TYR A 358 -43.22 -24.72 -19.73
C TYR A 358 -44.54 -24.18 -20.34
N LYS A 359 -45.66 -24.92 -20.23
CA LYS A 359 -46.96 -24.50 -20.79
C LYS A 359 -47.53 -23.27 -20.07
N ASN A 360 -47.23 -23.08 -18.77
CA ASN A 360 -47.90 -22.06 -17.95
C ASN A 360 -47.07 -20.86 -17.47
N GLN A 361 -45.77 -20.68 -17.77
CA GLN A 361 -45.10 -19.45 -17.27
C GLN A 361 -43.94 -18.80 -18.07
N ARG A 362 -43.37 -19.36 -19.14
CA ARG A 362 -42.30 -18.65 -19.91
C ARG A 362 -42.22 -19.02 -21.40
N ALA A 363 -43.34 -19.08 -22.10
CA ALA A 363 -43.32 -19.16 -23.55
C ALA A 363 -42.80 -17.83 -24.13
N TYR A 364 -41.64 -17.86 -24.78
CA TYR A 364 -41.15 -16.83 -25.70
C TYR A 364 -40.55 -15.51 -25.17
N PHE A 365 -39.91 -15.46 -24.00
CA PHE A 365 -38.91 -14.41 -23.82
C PHE A 365 -37.69 -14.72 -24.71
N ARG A 366 -37.68 -14.13 -25.92
CA ARG A 366 -36.44 -13.98 -26.72
C ARG A 366 -35.35 -13.55 -25.76
N ARG A 367 -34.26 -14.33 -25.66
CA ARG A 367 -33.17 -14.08 -24.71
C ARG A 367 -32.75 -12.61 -24.80
N VAL A 368 -33.05 -11.83 -23.77
CA VAL A 368 -32.77 -10.40 -23.77
C VAL A 368 -31.28 -10.20 -23.59
N ARG A 369 -30.58 -9.97 -24.70
CA ARG A 369 -29.14 -9.68 -24.73
C ARG A 369 -28.95 -8.18 -24.74
N ARG A 370 -28.17 -7.65 -23.81
CA ARG A 370 -27.75 -6.25 -23.77
C ARG A 370 -26.86 -5.96 -24.98
N ALA A 371 -27.20 -4.94 -25.76
CA ALA A 371 -26.35 -4.45 -26.84
C ALA A 371 -25.21 -3.59 -26.29
N LYS A 372 -24.06 -3.59 -26.99
CA LYS A 372 -22.97 -2.64 -26.69
C LYS A 372 -23.50 -1.22 -26.87
N LYS A 373 -23.06 -0.30 -26.01
CA LYS A 373 -23.27 1.12 -26.23
C LYS A 373 -22.54 1.54 -27.51
N VAL A 374 -23.17 2.41 -28.27
CA VAL A 374 -22.72 2.85 -29.59
C VAL A 374 -22.65 4.36 -29.58
N VAL A 375 -21.56 4.92 -30.08
CA VAL A 375 -21.41 6.35 -30.36
C VAL A 375 -21.74 6.58 -31.82
N ILE A 376 -22.52 7.62 -32.11
CA ILE A 376 -22.86 8.02 -33.48
C ILE A 376 -21.88 9.10 -33.89
N VAL A 377 -21.01 8.79 -34.86
CA VAL A 377 -20.08 9.76 -35.47
C VAL A 377 -20.44 9.84 -36.95
N SER A 378 -20.84 11.03 -37.43
CA SER A 378 -21.10 11.31 -38.85
C SER A 378 -21.99 10.25 -39.53
N ARG A 379 -23.17 9.97 -38.96
CA ARG A 379 -24.15 8.96 -39.41
C ARG A 379 -23.71 7.49 -39.33
N THR A 380 -22.51 7.21 -38.80
CA THR A 380 -22.01 5.85 -38.60
C THR A 380 -22.11 5.44 -37.12
N LYS A 381 -22.64 4.23 -36.87
CA LYS A 381 -22.79 3.64 -35.54
C LYS A 381 -21.52 2.88 -35.15
N ILE A 382 -20.70 3.43 -34.26
CA ILE A 382 -19.46 2.79 -33.78
C ILE A 382 -19.69 2.27 -32.37
N SER A 383 -19.56 0.95 -32.17
CA SER A 383 -19.63 0.34 -30.84
C SER A 383 -18.43 0.74 -29.99
N LEU A 384 -18.63 1.09 -28.72
CA LEU A 384 -17.52 1.34 -27.81
C LEU A 384 -16.64 0.08 -27.69
N PRO A 385 -15.31 0.21 -27.72
CA PRO A 385 -14.40 -0.85 -27.30
C PRO A 385 -14.73 -1.22 -25.85
N THR A 386 -14.64 -2.51 -25.55
CA THR A 386 -15.10 -3.07 -24.27
C THR A 386 -13.98 -3.87 -23.64
N PRO A 387 -13.72 -3.72 -22.32
CA PRO A 387 -12.79 -4.57 -21.59
C PRO A 387 -13.06 -6.06 -21.84
N ARG A 388 -12.01 -6.88 -21.79
CA ARG A 388 -12.14 -8.34 -22.01
C ARG A 388 -13.04 -8.96 -20.95
N GLN A 389 -13.78 -10.00 -21.30
CA GLN A 389 -14.59 -10.71 -20.31
C GLN A 389 -13.70 -11.37 -19.26
N SER A 390 -14.19 -11.48 -18.03
CA SER A 390 -13.45 -12.14 -16.96
C SER A 390 -13.07 -13.59 -17.26
N SER A 391 -13.81 -14.28 -18.14
CA SER A 391 -13.46 -15.61 -18.64
C SER A 391 -12.18 -15.63 -19.47
N HIS A 392 -11.90 -14.59 -20.25
CA HIS A 392 -10.65 -14.46 -21.01
C HIS A 392 -9.49 -14.11 -20.08
N LEU A 393 -9.69 -13.15 -19.17
CA LEU A 393 -8.67 -12.80 -18.16
C LEU A 393 -8.25 -14.02 -17.33
N LYS A 394 -9.20 -14.87 -16.91
CA LYS A 394 -8.89 -16.12 -16.20
C LYS A 394 -8.04 -17.09 -17.02
N LYS A 395 -8.27 -17.20 -18.32
CA LYS A 395 -7.48 -18.09 -19.19
C LYS A 395 -6.05 -17.56 -19.31
N ASP A 396 -5.89 -16.27 -19.56
CA ASP A 396 -4.58 -15.64 -19.65
C ASP A 396 -3.80 -15.72 -18.35
N ILE A 397 -4.45 -15.47 -17.21
CA ILE A 397 -3.82 -15.61 -15.89
C ILE A 397 -3.28 -17.05 -15.71
N LYS A 398 -4.07 -18.07 -16.08
CA LYS A 398 -3.61 -19.46 -16.01
C LYS A 398 -2.41 -19.73 -16.91
N VAL A 399 -2.42 -19.19 -18.14
CA VAL A 399 -1.29 -19.33 -19.07
C VAL A 399 -0.05 -18.63 -18.51
N LYS A 400 -0.19 -17.41 -17.98
CA LYS A 400 0.91 -16.64 -17.38
C LYS A 400 1.48 -17.27 -16.10
N ILE A 401 0.65 -17.95 -15.32
CA ILE A 401 1.14 -18.75 -14.18
C ILE A 401 1.93 -19.96 -14.69
N ALA A 402 1.41 -20.66 -15.70
CA ALA A 402 2.08 -21.84 -16.27
C ALA A 402 3.39 -21.49 -17.01
N SER A 403 3.49 -20.31 -17.63
CA SER A 403 4.73 -19.82 -18.26
C SER A 403 5.74 -19.27 -17.26
N GLY A 404 5.34 -19.00 -16.00
CA GLY A 404 6.17 -18.38 -14.98
C GLY A 404 6.18 -16.84 -15.00
N ASP A 405 5.46 -16.20 -15.93
CA ASP A 405 5.31 -14.73 -15.98
C ASP A 405 4.62 -14.17 -14.74
N LEU A 406 3.72 -14.95 -14.14
CA LEU A 406 3.07 -14.66 -12.85
C LEU A 406 3.46 -15.72 -11.83
N TYR A 407 4.36 -15.37 -10.92
CA TYR A 407 4.84 -16.27 -9.88
C TYR A 407 3.97 -16.24 -8.62
N LEU A 408 3.46 -17.40 -8.21
CA LEU A 408 2.58 -17.58 -7.04
C LEU A 408 3.29 -18.04 -5.77
N GLY A 409 4.58 -18.36 -5.85
CA GLY A 409 5.29 -19.05 -4.77
C GLY A 409 5.05 -20.57 -4.76
N GLU A 410 5.88 -21.26 -3.99
CA GLU A 410 5.85 -22.71 -3.77
C GLU A 410 4.72 -23.09 -2.82
N GLU A 411 4.12 -24.25 -3.06
CA GLU A 411 3.12 -24.84 -2.16
C GLU A 411 3.82 -25.44 -0.95
N ILE A 412 3.43 -25.00 0.24
CA ILE A 412 4.02 -25.43 1.51
C ILE A 412 2.93 -25.70 2.56
N ALA A 413 3.30 -26.42 3.63
CA ALA A 413 2.44 -26.70 4.78
C ALA A 413 1.01 -27.15 4.37
N PRO A 414 0.87 -28.33 3.71
CA PRO A 414 -0.42 -28.87 3.32
C PRO A 414 -1.35 -29.02 4.52
N LYS A 415 -2.61 -28.58 4.38
CA LYS A 415 -3.65 -28.73 5.41
C LYS A 415 -4.94 -29.26 4.80
N ASP A 416 -5.52 -30.27 5.43
CA ASP A 416 -6.80 -30.83 5.02
C ASP A 416 -7.96 -30.00 5.55
N ILE A 417 -8.84 -29.56 4.65
CA ILE A 417 -10.09 -28.90 5.00
C ILE A 417 -11.26 -29.77 4.58
N ILE A 418 -12.10 -30.11 5.54
CA ILE A 418 -13.35 -30.82 5.30
C ILE A 418 -14.44 -29.78 4.99
N SER A 419 -15.00 -29.85 3.79
CA SER A 419 -16.16 -29.05 3.39
C SER A 419 -17.41 -29.92 3.38
N THR A 420 -18.45 -29.47 4.08
CA THR A 420 -19.76 -30.12 4.12
C THR A 420 -20.73 -29.42 3.17
N THR A 421 -21.31 -30.17 2.24
CA THR A 421 -22.36 -29.68 1.33
C THR A 421 -23.57 -30.61 1.38
N ILE A 422 -24.77 -30.03 1.43
CA ILE A 422 -26.01 -30.81 1.32
C ILE A 422 -26.37 -30.90 -0.16
N THR A 423 -26.36 -32.11 -0.71
CA THR A 423 -26.79 -32.40 -2.08
C THR A 423 -27.90 -33.43 -2.01
N ASP A 424 -29.07 -33.11 -2.58
CA ASP A 424 -30.27 -33.95 -2.53
C ASP A 424 -30.69 -34.37 -1.11
N GLY A 425 -30.56 -33.46 -0.14
CA GLY A 425 -30.92 -33.71 1.27
C GLY A 425 -29.92 -34.57 2.05
N LYS A 426 -28.83 -35.04 1.42
CA LYS A 426 -27.76 -35.81 2.09
C LYS A 426 -26.54 -34.93 2.34
N LEU A 427 -25.98 -35.04 3.55
CA LEU A 427 -24.70 -34.42 3.90
C LEU A 427 -23.57 -35.14 3.17
N GLN A 428 -22.89 -34.44 2.27
CA GLN A 428 -21.67 -34.90 1.61
C GLN A 428 -20.48 -34.15 2.19
N GLN A 429 -19.47 -34.90 2.65
CA GLN A 429 -18.19 -34.35 3.09
C GLN A 429 -17.18 -34.47 1.95
N LYS A 430 -16.46 -33.38 1.68
CA LYS A 430 -15.38 -33.34 0.72
C LYS A 430 -14.14 -32.74 1.38
N THR A 431 -13.11 -33.56 1.53
CA THR A 431 -11.78 -33.12 1.95
C THR A 431 -11.07 -32.44 0.79
N THR A 432 -10.46 -31.29 1.04
CA THR A 432 -9.62 -30.55 0.09
C THR A 432 -8.34 -30.13 0.79
N VAL A 433 -7.20 -30.50 0.22
CA VAL A 433 -5.89 -30.02 0.67
C VAL A 433 -5.74 -28.56 0.24
N ILE A 434 -5.30 -27.72 1.17
CA ILE A 434 -4.88 -26.35 0.91
C ILE A 434 -3.41 -26.19 1.24
N HIS A 435 -2.74 -25.26 0.56
CA HIS A 435 -1.33 -24.97 0.79
C HIS A 435 -1.14 -23.50 1.16
N GLY A 436 -0.15 -23.25 2.01
CA GLY A 436 0.47 -21.93 2.08
C GLY A 436 1.32 -21.67 0.83
N ARG A 437 1.67 -20.40 0.61
CA ARG A 437 2.58 -19.97 -0.46
C ARG A 437 3.87 -19.45 0.14
N LYS A 438 5.01 -20.00 -0.28
CA LYS A 438 6.37 -19.53 0.07
C LYS A 438 7.03 -18.89 -1.14
N PHE A 439 7.62 -17.72 -0.96
CA PHE A 439 8.59 -17.17 -1.90
C PHE A 439 9.99 -17.54 -1.38
N PRO A 440 10.73 -18.44 -2.03
CA PRO A 440 12.02 -18.90 -1.52
C PRO A 440 12.95 -17.73 -1.21
N LEU A 441 13.64 -17.81 -0.08
CA LEU A 441 14.51 -16.75 0.40
C LEU A 441 15.59 -16.39 -0.64
N VAL A 442 16.16 -17.39 -1.33
CA VAL A 442 17.12 -17.18 -2.43
C VAL A 442 16.55 -16.31 -3.56
N ARG A 443 15.26 -16.46 -3.88
CA ARG A 443 14.59 -15.65 -4.90
C ARG A 443 14.40 -14.23 -4.41
N LEU A 444 13.93 -14.06 -3.18
CA LEU A 444 13.72 -12.73 -2.59
C LEU A 444 15.04 -11.96 -2.46
N ARG A 445 16.11 -12.65 -2.06
CA ARG A 445 17.49 -12.15 -2.01
C ARG A 445 17.95 -11.58 -3.36
N ARG A 446 17.73 -12.30 -4.46
CA ARG A 446 18.06 -11.85 -5.82
C ARG A 446 17.19 -10.67 -6.27
N ILE A 447 15.88 -10.73 -6.06
CA ILE A 447 14.96 -9.63 -6.41
C ILE A 447 15.36 -8.34 -5.68
N ALA A 448 15.60 -8.42 -4.37
CA ALA A 448 16.00 -7.26 -3.59
C ALA A 448 17.37 -6.71 -4.00
N LEU A 449 18.35 -7.60 -4.26
CA LEU A 449 19.65 -7.16 -4.79
C LEU A 449 19.50 -6.43 -6.12
N GLN A 450 18.73 -6.99 -7.05
CA GLN A 450 18.49 -6.39 -8.36
C GLN A 450 17.82 -5.01 -8.24
N GLU A 451 16.80 -4.88 -7.38
CA GLU A 451 16.13 -3.60 -7.13
C GLU A 451 17.08 -2.57 -6.51
N GLN A 452 17.90 -2.97 -5.54
CA GLN A 452 18.83 -2.08 -4.83
C GLN A 452 19.97 -1.60 -5.74
N VAL A 453 20.52 -2.48 -6.58
CA VAL A 453 21.52 -2.14 -7.60
C VAL A 453 20.93 -1.21 -8.66
N SER A 454 19.76 -1.56 -9.21
CA SER A 454 19.09 -0.74 -10.23
C SER A 454 18.70 0.64 -9.72
N SER A 455 18.32 0.75 -8.45
CA SER A 455 18.01 2.02 -7.79
C SER A 455 19.26 2.86 -7.50
N GLY A 456 20.46 2.27 -7.51
CA GLY A 456 21.72 2.95 -7.20
C GLY A 456 21.93 3.22 -5.70
N VAL A 457 21.19 2.55 -4.82
CA VAL A 457 21.27 2.77 -3.36
C VAL A 457 22.34 1.92 -2.69
N LEU A 458 22.71 0.79 -3.30
CA LEU A 458 23.73 -0.13 -2.78
C LEU A 458 25.15 0.32 -3.15
N ARG A 459 26.09 0.18 -2.21
CA ARG A 459 27.53 0.32 -2.45
C ARG A 459 28.07 -0.92 -3.17
N TYR A 460 27.87 -0.96 -4.48
CA TYR A 460 28.16 -2.13 -5.30
C TYR A 460 29.57 -2.05 -5.94
N PHE A 461 30.62 -2.13 -5.11
CA PHE A 461 32.02 -2.02 -5.53
C PHE A 461 32.60 -3.35 -6.03
N SER A 462 33.35 -3.28 -7.13
CA SER A 462 34.12 -4.37 -7.73
C SER A 462 35.39 -4.69 -6.92
N ASP A 463 35.99 -5.86 -7.19
CA ASP A 463 37.25 -6.26 -6.53
C ASP A 463 38.39 -5.29 -6.85
N GLN A 464 38.50 -4.84 -8.12
CA GLN A 464 39.48 -3.86 -8.55
C GLN A 464 39.36 -2.52 -7.80
N GLU A 465 38.14 -2.08 -7.49
CA GLU A 465 37.92 -0.86 -6.71
C GLU A 465 38.46 -1.00 -5.27
N TYR A 466 38.34 -2.19 -4.65
CA TYR A 466 38.93 -2.45 -3.34
C TYR A 466 40.45 -2.52 -3.41
N ASP A 467 41.00 -3.21 -4.41
CA ASP A 467 42.45 -3.38 -4.59
C ASP A 467 43.15 -2.03 -4.85
N SER A 468 42.41 -1.04 -5.38
CA SER A 468 42.89 0.31 -5.63
C SER A 468 42.81 1.28 -4.43
N LEU A 469 42.26 0.85 -3.28
CA LEU A 469 42.07 1.73 -2.12
C LEU A 469 43.41 2.15 -1.51
N THR A 470 43.60 3.46 -1.33
CA THR A 470 44.72 3.98 -0.53
C THR A 470 44.46 3.83 0.96
N MET A 471 45.51 3.90 1.79
CA MET A 471 45.38 3.87 3.26
C MET A 471 44.45 4.96 3.81
N ASP A 472 44.49 6.16 3.22
CA ASP A 472 43.64 7.29 3.64
C ASP A 472 42.17 7.05 3.27
N GLN A 473 41.91 6.51 2.08
CA GLN A 473 40.57 6.14 1.64
C GLN A 473 40.00 5.00 2.49
N LEU A 474 40.82 4.01 2.81
CA LEU A 474 40.47 2.90 3.69
C LEU A 474 40.09 3.42 5.09
N THR A 475 40.94 4.26 5.68
CA THR A 475 40.70 4.89 6.99
C THR A 475 39.43 5.72 6.96
N SER A 476 39.21 6.50 5.91
CA SER A 476 37.99 7.30 5.73
C SER A 476 36.73 6.43 5.66
N ARG A 477 36.79 5.25 5.03
CA ARG A 477 35.66 4.31 4.98
C ARG A 477 35.37 3.70 6.36
N TYR A 478 36.40 3.30 7.10
CA TYR A 478 36.26 2.79 8.47
C TYR A 478 35.64 3.84 9.42
N ILE A 479 36.11 5.09 9.36
CA ILE A 479 35.53 6.22 10.11
C ILE A 479 34.06 6.39 9.74
N ARG A 480 33.72 6.36 8.44
CA ARG A 480 32.34 6.53 7.97
C ARG A 480 31.39 5.46 8.50
N ILE A 481 31.82 4.20 8.52
CA ILE A 481 31.00 3.11 9.06
C ILE A 481 31.02 3.10 10.60
N GLY A 482 31.84 3.91 11.26
CA GLY A 482 31.95 3.95 12.71
C GLY A 482 32.61 2.70 13.29
N GLN A 483 33.63 2.18 12.60
CA GLN A 483 34.42 1.04 13.06
C GLN A 483 35.90 1.33 12.99
N LYS A 484 36.66 0.75 13.91
CA LYS A 484 38.13 0.75 13.84
C LYS A 484 38.58 -0.36 12.89
N PRO A 485 39.63 -0.13 12.06
CA PRO A 485 40.17 -1.18 11.22
C PRO A 485 40.72 -2.32 12.09
N PRO A 486 40.58 -3.59 11.66
CA PRO A 486 41.15 -4.71 12.40
C PRO A 486 42.68 -4.61 12.46
N ALA A 487 43.26 -5.23 13.48
CA ALA A 487 44.70 -5.49 13.50
C ALA A 487 45.07 -6.41 12.33
N GLY A 488 46.24 -6.19 11.71
CA GLY A 488 46.69 -6.97 10.56
C GLY A 488 47.27 -6.12 9.44
N THR A 489 47.57 -6.79 8.32
CA THR A 489 48.12 -6.20 7.10
C THR A 489 47.08 -5.31 6.40
N LEU A 490 47.53 -4.51 5.42
CA LEU A 490 46.62 -3.74 4.56
C LEU A 490 45.61 -4.66 3.84
N SER A 491 46.08 -5.83 3.39
CA SER A 491 45.23 -6.84 2.75
C SER A 491 44.11 -7.31 3.68
N ASP A 492 44.43 -7.63 4.94
CA ASP A 492 43.45 -8.09 5.93
C ASP A 492 42.38 -7.02 6.18
N LYS A 493 42.79 -5.75 6.26
CA LYS A 493 41.88 -4.61 6.46
C LYS A 493 40.97 -4.38 5.26
N ILE A 494 41.47 -4.55 4.04
CA ILE A 494 40.68 -4.46 2.80
C ILE A 494 39.69 -5.62 2.72
N GLU A 495 40.13 -6.84 3.01
CA GLU A 495 39.27 -8.03 2.98
C GLU A 495 38.14 -7.93 4.01
N HIS A 496 38.45 -7.50 5.24
CA HIS A 496 37.44 -7.26 6.27
C HIS A 496 36.42 -6.19 5.84
N LEU A 497 36.88 -5.08 5.27
CA LEU A 497 35.98 -4.02 4.78
C LEU A 497 35.11 -4.55 3.64
N LYS A 498 35.70 -5.25 2.67
CA LYS A 498 35.00 -5.87 1.53
C LYS A 498 33.91 -6.84 2.02
N LEU A 499 34.21 -7.69 2.99
CA LEU A 499 33.23 -8.59 3.58
C LEU A 499 32.10 -7.82 4.28
N THR A 500 32.45 -6.78 5.04
CA THR A 500 31.49 -5.93 5.77
C THR A 500 30.51 -5.22 4.83
N GLU A 501 31.03 -4.57 3.78
CA GLU A 501 30.24 -3.82 2.80
C GLU A 501 29.45 -4.75 1.85
N ARG A 502 29.88 -6.01 1.68
CA ARG A 502 29.16 -7.02 0.86
C ARG A 502 28.19 -7.90 1.65
N THR A 503 28.10 -7.76 2.97
CA THR A 503 27.20 -8.55 3.81
C THR A 503 26.02 -7.70 4.26
N ARG A 504 24.83 -7.97 3.72
CA ARG A 504 23.57 -7.31 4.11
C ARG A 504 22.87 -8.10 5.23
N LYS A 505 22.00 -7.42 5.99
CA LYS A 505 21.38 -7.97 7.20
C LYS A 505 19.86 -8.02 7.01
N ILE A 506 19.26 -9.16 7.31
CA ILE A 506 17.83 -9.43 7.11
C ILE A 506 17.06 -9.28 8.43
N LYS A 507 15.92 -8.59 8.36
CA LYS A 507 14.86 -8.56 9.36
C LYS A 507 13.73 -9.50 8.95
N LEU A 508 13.30 -10.37 9.86
CA LEU A 508 12.10 -11.19 9.71
C LEU A 508 10.96 -10.57 10.53
N TRP A 509 9.75 -10.59 9.97
CA TRP A 509 8.53 -10.24 10.67
C TRP A 509 7.44 -11.26 10.40
N HIS A 510 6.58 -11.49 11.38
CA HIS A 510 5.35 -12.22 11.15
C HIS A 510 4.21 -11.77 12.05
N ASP A 511 2.99 -12.03 11.60
CA ASP A 511 1.75 -11.77 12.34
C ASP A 511 0.63 -12.73 11.93
N HIS A 512 -0.39 -12.84 12.77
CA HIS A 512 -1.57 -13.67 12.60
C HIS A 512 -2.84 -12.82 12.57
N SER A 513 -3.69 -13.08 11.59
CA SER A 513 -4.96 -12.38 11.50
C SER A 513 -6.07 -13.25 10.92
N CYS A 514 -7.30 -12.99 11.36
CA CYS A 514 -8.49 -13.59 10.79
C CYS A 514 -8.90 -12.86 9.51
N ILE A 515 -8.96 -13.60 8.41
CA ILE A 515 -9.45 -13.14 7.11
C ILE A 515 -10.66 -14.01 6.75
N LEU A 516 -11.83 -13.39 6.58
CA LEU A 516 -13.06 -14.09 6.19
C LEU A 516 -13.41 -15.27 7.11
N ASN A 517 -13.26 -15.10 8.42
CA ASN A 517 -13.49 -16.11 9.47
C ASN A 517 -12.53 -17.30 9.47
N HIS A 518 -11.41 -17.20 8.77
CA HIS A 518 -10.32 -18.18 8.82
C HIS A 518 -9.03 -17.48 9.27
N SER A 519 -8.20 -18.16 10.05
CA SER A 519 -6.95 -17.60 10.57
C SER A 519 -5.81 -17.83 9.59
N TYR A 520 -5.02 -16.79 9.33
CA TYR A 520 -3.86 -16.82 8.44
C TYR A 520 -2.64 -16.27 9.15
N VAL A 521 -1.47 -16.75 8.72
CA VAL A 521 -0.16 -16.20 9.07
C VAL A 521 0.45 -15.53 7.85
N CYS A 522 1.10 -14.39 8.09
CA CYS A 522 1.88 -13.65 7.11
C CYS A 522 3.29 -13.50 7.65
N PHE A 523 4.29 -13.91 6.87
CA PHE A 523 5.70 -13.62 7.12
C PHE A 523 6.20 -12.66 6.04
N THR A 524 6.95 -11.66 6.46
CA THR A 524 7.66 -10.76 5.56
C THR A 524 9.14 -10.71 5.94
N ILE A 525 9.97 -10.40 4.96
CA ILE A 525 11.38 -10.09 5.17
C ILE A 525 11.70 -8.71 4.62
N SER A 526 12.65 -8.02 5.24
CA SER A 526 13.24 -6.80 4.70
C SER A 526 14.73 -6.75 5.00
N TRP A 527 15.45 -5.87 4.33
CA TRP A 527 16.87 -5.64 4.59
C TRP A 527 17.01 -4.43 5.50
N LEU A 528 17.86 -4.55 6.52
CA LEU A 528 18.17 -3.43 7.41
C LEU A 528 19.06 -2.42 6.69
N TYR A 529 18.73 -1.14 6.81
CA TYR A 529 19.59 -0.07 6.31
C TYR A 529 20.87 0.01 7.16
N ASP A 530 22.01 -0.09 6.48
CA ASP A 530 23.35 -0.04 7.05
C ASP A 530 24.23 0.86 6.16
N PRO A 531 24.81 1.97 6.67
CA PRO A 531 25.67 2.84 5.86
C PRO A 531 26.94 2.16 5.31
N ALA A 532 27.32 1.00 5.84
CA ALA A 532 28.38 0.17 5.27
C ALA A 532 27.94 -0.47 3.93
N ASN A 533 26.67 -0.87 3.81
CA ASN A 533 26.16 -1.51 2.61
C ASN A 533 25.53 -0.51 1.63
N TYR A 534 24.96 0.59 2.13
CA TYR A 534 24.15 1.53 1.34
C TYR A 534 24.67 2.97 1.45
N PHE A 535 24.34 3.77 0.44
CA PHE A 535 24.58 5.22 0.49
C PHE A 535 23.61 5.90 1.46
N THR A 536 24.06 6.97 2.10
CA THR A 536 23.17 7.89 2.82
C THR A 536 22.32 8.72 1.84
N ASP A 537 21.23 9.32 2.34
CA ASP A 537 20.41 10.25 1.56
C ASP A 537 21.27 11.38 0.94
N ILE A 538 22.30 11.84 1.67
CA ILE A 538 23.23 12.90 1.23
C ILE A 538 24.15 12.37 0.13
N GLU A 539 24.85 11.27 0.36
CA GLU A 539 25.77 10.68 -0.63
C GLU A 539 25.03 10.29 -1.93
N TYR A 540 23.80 9.78 -1.81
CA TYR A 540 22.99 9.46 -2.97
C TYR A 540 22.68 10.71 -3.80
N GLN A 541 22.33 11.82 -3.15
CA GLN A 541 22.04 13.08 -3.84
C GLN A 541 23.30 13.70 -4.45
N GLU A 542 24.46 13.59 -3.79
CA GLU A 542 25.74 14.04 -4.31
C GLU A 542 26.17 13.25 -5.55
N LYS A 543 25.98 11.93 -5.52
CA LYS A 543 26.30 11.03 -6.62
C LYS A 543 25.35 11.17 -7.80
N TYR A 544 24.06 11.39 -7.55
CA TYR A 544 23.00 11.45 -8.56
C TYR A 544 22.27 12.80 -8.54
N LYS A 545 22.99 13.88 -8.84
CA LYS A 545 22.48 15.27 -8.77
C LYS A 545 21.20 15.51 -9.58
N ASP A 546 21.05 14.84 -10.72
CA ASP A 546 19.89 15.00 -11.62
C ASP A 546 18.67 14.15 -11.21
N ARG A 547 18.83 13.27 -10.21
CA ARG A 547 17.73 12.45 -9.70
C ARG A 547 17.01 13.19 -8.58
N LYS A 548 15.72 12.87 -8.43
CA LYS A 548 14.93 13.38 -7.30
C LYS A 548 15.51 12.85 -5.99
N PRO A 549 15.49 13.65 -4.91
CA PRO A 549 15.82 13.17 -3.58
C PRO A 549 14.95 11.98 -3.20
N ILE A 550 15.56 10.97 -2.58
CA ILE A 550 14.90 9.76 -2.11
C ILE A 550 15.20 9.55 -0.62
N ASN A 551 14.38 8.72 0.03
CA ASN A 551 14.67 8.18 1.35
C ASN A 551 15.31 6.79 1.16
N VAL A 552 16.63 6.70 1.27
CA VAL A 552 17.35 5.45 1.00
C VAL A 552 16.96 4.37 2.00
N GLN A 553 16.92 4.71 3.30
CA GLN A 553 16.49 3.80 4.36
C GLN A 553 15.11 3.20 4.05
N GLY A 554 14.15 4.03 3.65
CA GLY A 554 12.79 3.59 3.32
C GLY A 554 12.68 2.69 2.08
N ILE A 555 13.58 2.84 1.10
CA ILE A 555 13.63 1.96 -0.08
C ILE A 555 14.24 0.60 0.27
N VAL A 556 15.33 0.60 1.04
CA VAL A 556 16.04 -0.62 1.45
C VAL A 556 15.17 -1.49 2.36
N GLU A 557 14.48 -0.86 3.32
CA GLU A 557 13.70 -1.54 4.36
C GLU A 557 12.28 -1.94 3.90
N LYS A 558 11.96 -1.77 2.61
CA LYS A 558 10.64 -2.14 2.07
C LYS A 558 10.40 -3.65 2.23
N PRO A 559 9.31 -4.08 2.91
CA PRO A 559 9.06 -5.49 3.15
C PRO A 559 8.68 -6.25 1.89
N LYS A 560 9.15 -7.49 1.82
CA LYS A 560 8.82 -8.48 0.79
C LYS A 560 8.03 -9.60 1.43
N LEU A 561 6.97 -10.04 0.74
CA LEU A 561 6.18 -11.18 1.19
C LEU A 561 7.03 -12.44 1.13
N TYR A 562 7.18 -13.12 2.27
CA TYR A 562 7.93 -14.37 2.38
C TYR A 562 7.00 -15.57 2.38
N ILE A 563 6.08 -15.65 3.34
CA ILE A 563 5.13 -16.75 3.45
C ILE A 563 3.73 -16.18 3.72
N PHE A 564 2.71 -16.73 3.04
CA PHE A 564 1.32 -16.49 3.38
C PHE A 564 0.56 -17.81 3.38
N GLY A 565 -0.10 -18.15 4.48
CA GLY A 565 -0.80 -19.42 4.60
C GLY A 565 -1.84 -19.46 5.71
N GLN A 566 -2.76 -20.42 5.63
CA GLN A 566 -3.77 -20.60 6.67
C GLN A 566 -3.11 -21.18 7.92
N SER A 567 -3.23 -20.49 9.05
CA SER A 567 -2.71 -20.94 10.34
C SER A 567 -3.62 -20.44 11.44
N GLY A 568 -4.15 -21.34 12.26
CA GLY A 568 -4.69 -20.93 13.55
C GLY A 568 -3.59 -20.44 14.48
N SER A 569 -4.02 -19.95 15.64
CA SER A 569 -3.13 -19.36 16.63
C SER A 569 -2.44 -20.40 17.50
N SER A 570 -2.66 -21.72 17.34
CA SER A 570 -1.99 -22.73 18.17
C SER A 570 -0.49 -22.85 17.83
N ASP A 571 0.36 -23.22 18.80
CA ASP A 571 1.80 -23.39 18.55
C ASP A 571 2.07 -24.48 17.49
N VAL A 572 1.26 -25.53 17.47
CA VAL A 572 1.33 -26.62 16.49
C VAL A 572 1.08 -26.09 15.08
N GLU A 573 0.02 -25.32 14.88
CA GLU A 573 -0.29 -24.77 13.55
C GLU A 573 0.74 -23.74 13.10
N GLN A 574 1.25 -22.89 13.99
CA GLN A 574 2.30 -21.94 13.64
C GLN A 574 3.61 -22.65 13.28
N SER A 575 3.96 -23.71 14.02
CA SER A 575 5.17 -24.52 13.79
C SER A 575 5.13 -25.29 12.47
N SER A 576 3.94 -25.47 11.85
CA SER A 576 3.82 -26.08 10.52
C SER A 576 4.57 -25.32 9.42
N TYR A 577 4.90 -24.04 9.66
CA TYR A 577 5.70 -23.20 8.75
C TYR A 577 7.18 -23.14 9.12
N THR A 578 7.63 -23.80 10.19
CA THR A 578 9.02 -23.73 10.65
C THR A 578 9.98 -24.51 9.76
N ALA A 579 9.66 -25.75 9.40
CA ALA A 579 10.56 -26.61 8.63
C ALA A 579 10.99 -25.96 7.31
N VAL A 580 10.01 -25.41 6.57
CA VAL A 580 10.25 -24.70 5.30
C VAL A 580 11.05 -23.41 5.44
N ARG A 581 11.08 -22.79 6.63
CA ARG A 581 11.94 -21.64 6.92
C ARG A 581 13.38 -22.10 7.15
N ILE A 582 13.57 -23.23 7.85
CA ILE A 582 14.90 -23.79 8.16
C ILE A 582 15.61 -24.25 6.88
N GLU A 583 14.88 -24.86 5.94
CA GLU A 583 15.40 -25.20 4.61
C GLU A 583 16.01 -23.97 3.91
N ASP A 584 15.31 -22.83 3.95
CA ASP A 584 15.78 -21.58 3.34
C ASP A 584 17.00 -20.98 4.06
N LEU A 585 17.16 -21.24 5.38
CA LEU A 585 18.32 -20.78 6.16
C LEU A 585 19.60 -21.52 5.80
N GLN A 586 19.52 -22.80 5.43
CA GLN A 586 20.69 -23.60 5.06
C GLN A 586 21.39 -23.03 3.81
N ILE A 587 20.63 -22.40 2.91
CA ILE A 587 21.14 -21.80 1.66
C ILE A 587 21.62 -20.36 1.90
N LEU A 588 21.44 -19.80 3.10
CA LEU A 588 21.76 -18.41 3.38
C LEU A 588 23.27 -18.11 3.36
N SER A 589 24.11 -19.10 3.70
CA SER A 589 25.57 -19.01 3.66
C SER A 589 26.12 -18.75 2.26
N GLU A 590 25.38 -19.13 1.22
CA GLU A 590 25.80 -18.96 -0.17
C GLU A 590 25.63 -17.50 -0.65
N PRO A 591 26.64 -16.94 -1.36
CA PRO A 591 26.52 -15.62 -1.95
C PRO A 591 25.57 -15.60 -3.16
N ILE A 592 25.05 -14.41 -3.46
CA ILE A 592 24.23 -14.13 -4.64
C ILE A 592 24.88 -13.04 -5.50
N THR A 593 24.48 -12.95 -6.77
CA THR A 593 24.87 -11.89 -7.69
C THR A 593 23.63 -11.22 -8.30
N ALA A 594 23.77 -9.97 -8.72
CA ALA A 594 22.74 -9.29 -9.52
C ALA A 594 22.72 -9.83 -10.96
N ASP A 595 21.61 -9.61 -11.68
CA ASP A 595 21.52 -10.02 -13.09
C ASP A 595 22.59 -9.28 -13.91
N ASN A 596 23.39 -10.03 -14.67
CA ASN A 596 24.55 -9.53 -15.44
C ASN A 596 25.68 -8.92 -14.59
N GLY A 597 25.72 -9.16 -13.28
CA GLY A 597 26.78 -8.74 -12.37
C GLY A 597 27.65 -9.90 -11.88
N ASN A 598 28.92 -9.63 -11.59
CA ASN A 598 29.88 -10.62 -11.07
C ASN A 598 30.24 -10.42 -9.59
N ILE A 599 29.63 -9.45 -8.91
CA ILE A 599 29.94 -9.12 -7.51
C ILE A 599 29.12 -10.01 -6.59
N LYS A 600 29.81 -10.78 -5.75
CA LYS A 600 29.22 -11.66 -4.74
C LYS A 600 28.74 -10.86 -3.53
N ILE A 601 27.47 -11.01 -3.18
CA ILE A 601 26.82 -10.38 -2.02
C ILE A 601 26.32 -11.47 -1.07
N PHE A 602 26.54 -11.26 0.22
CA PHE A 602 26.13 -12.15 1.30
C PHE A 602 24.94 -11.54 2.06
N ASP A 603 24.14 -12.41 2.66
CA ASP A 603 23.03 -12.00 3.53
C ASP A 603 23.07 -12.81 4.83
N VAL A 604 22.73 -12.18 5.95
CA VAL A 604 22.65 -12.86 7.26
C VAL A 604 21.35 -12.51 7.97
N MET A 605 20.73 -13.48 8.65
CA MET A 605 19.59 -13.23 9.52
C MET A 605 20.07 -12.48 10.76
N ARG A 606 19.48 -11.31 11.04
CA ARG A 606 19.94 -10.46 12.15
C ARG A 606 18.91 -10.26 13.24
N VAL A 607 17.65 -10.04 12.88
CA VAL A 607 16.64 -9.64 13.88
C VAL A 607 15.25 -10.11 13.52
N PHE A 608 14.48 -10.44 14.55
CA PHE A 608 13.03 -10.60 14.47
C PHE A 608 12.30 -9.35 14.96
N SER A 609 11.23 -8.98 14.29
CA SER A 609 10.28 -7.97 14.79
C SER A 609 8.86 -8.49 14.67
N GLY A 610 8.01 -8.16 15.63
CA GLY A 610 6.63 -8.63 15.70
C GLY A 610 5.98 -8.18 17.00
N ASP A 611 4.67 -8.38 17.10
CA ASP A 611 3.95 -8.12 18.34
C ASP A 611 4.41 -9.04 19.49
N GLY A 612 3.87 -8.83 20.69
CA GLY A 612 4.25 -9.63 21.87
C GLY A 612 4.09 -11.15 21.65
N PRO A 613 2.88 -11.62 21.27
CA PRO A 613 2.63 -13.02 20.92
C PRO A 613 3.57 -13.60 19.86
N ALA A 614 3.88 -12.86 18.80
CA ALA A 614 4.81 -13.31 17.76
C ALA A 614 6.24 -13.46 18.30
N ARG A 615 6.73 -12.48 19.06
CA ARG A 615 8.06 -12.55 19.69
C ARG A 615 8.17 -13.69 20.70
N GLN A 616 7.13 -13.89 21.50
CA GLN A 616 7.02 -15.01 22.43
C GLN A 616 7.06 -16.36 21.68
N PHE A 617 6.34 -16.48 20.56
CA PHE A 617 6.38 -17.68 19.74
C PHE A 617 7.77 -17.95 19.17
N GLU A 618 8.39 -16.94 18.55
CA GLU A 618 9.67 -17.08 17.86
C GLU A 618 10.82 -17.42 18.83
N ILE A 619 10.76 -16.90 20.07
CA ILE A 619 11.78 -17.16 21.11
C ILE A 619 11.50 -18.40 21.97
N GLY A 620 10.34 -19.06 21.78
CA GLY A 620 9.97 -20.28 22.52
C GLY A 620 9.39 -20.05 23.92
N GLN A 621 8.84 -18.86 24.15
CA GLN A 621 8.24 -18.46 25.43
C GLN A 621 6.72 -18.62 25.42
N GLN A 622 6.14 -18.89 26.59
CA GLN A 622 4.70 -19.03 26.76
C GLN A 622 3.97 -17.74 26.36
N ARG A 623 2.97 -17.88 25.50
CA ARG A 623 2.14 -16.75 25.06
C ARG A 623 1.11 -16.35 26.11
N GLY A 624 1.02 -15.05 26.41
CA GLY A 624 0.03 -14.50 27.35
C GLY A 624 0.20 -14.94 28.81
N GLY A 625 1.36 -15.48 29.18
CA GLY A 625 1.65 -15.98 30.53
C GLY A 625 2.04 -14.90 31.54
N ASN A 626 2.60 -15.34 32.67
CA ASN A 626 3.13 -14.45 33.71
C ASN A 626 4.48 -13.82 33.37
N TYR A 627 5.11 -14.26 32.28
CA TYR A 627 6.33 -13.69 31.73
C TYR A 627 6.03 -13.13 30.34
N PRO A 628 5.35 -11.98 30.23
CA PRO A 628 4.91 -11.49 28.93
C PRO A 628 6.02 -10.78 28.13
N CYS A 629 7.11 -10.35 28.76
CA CYS A 629 8.27 -9.80 28.06
C CYS A 629 9.33 -10.88 27.85
N VAL A 630 10.03 -10.84 26.71
CA VAL A 630 11.04 -11.85 26.37
C VAL A 630 12.28 -11.80 27.26
N CYS A 631 12.50 -10.72 28.02
CA CYS A 631 13.58 -10.61 28.99
C CYS A 631 13.43 -11.54 30.21
N GLY A 632 12.28 -12.20 30.38
CA GLY A 632 12.07 -13.16 31.47
C GLY A 632 11.68 -12.52 32.81
N VAL A 633 11.32 -11.23 32.83
CA VAL A 633 10.75 -10.58 34.02
C VAL A 633 9.29 -11.02 34.20
N HIS A 634 8.96 -11.46 35.41
CA HIS A 634 7.58 -11.72 35.82
C HIS A 634 6.73 -10.44 35.77
N ALA A 635 5.50 -10.51 35.27
CA ALA A 635 4.63 -9.35 35.03
C ALA A 635 4.42 -8.47 36.27
N ASN A 636 4.31 -9.08 37.46
CA ASN A 636 4.16 -8.34 38.72
C ASN A 636 5.41 -7.51 39.09
N ALA A 637 6.57 -7.84 38.53
CA ALA A 637 7.83 -7.15 38.78
C ALA A 637 8.16 -6.08 37.73
N HIS A 638 7.30 -5.86 36.72
CA HIS A 638 7.52 -4.86 35.65
C HIS A 638 7.65 -3.43 36.17
N GLY A 639 7.05 -3.12 37.31
CA GLY A 639 7.26 -1.84 37.99
C GLY A 639 8.56 -1.77 38.81
N ASN A 640 9.22 -2.89 39.13
CA ASN A 640 10.44 -2.86 39.92
C ASN A 640 11.64 -2.53 39.02
N PHE A 641 11.90 -1.24 38.80
CA PHE A 641 12.98 -0.78 37.91
C PHE A 641 14.37 -1.24 38.33
N VAL A 642 14.64 -1.35 39.65
CA VAL A 642 15.93 -1.86 40.16
C VAL A 642 16.14 -3.30 39.69
N LEU A 643 15.10 -4.14 39.79
CA LEU A 643 15.16 -5.51 39.29
C LEU A 643 15.21 -5.54 37.76
N CYS A 644 14.39 -4.73 37.07
CA CYS A 644 14.30 -4.74 35.62
C CYS A 644 15.61 -4.30 34.94
N TYR A 645 16.30 -3.29 35.48
CA TYR A 645 17.59 -2.82 34.94
C TYR A 645 18.74 -3.80 35.17
N GLY A 646 18.63 -4.68 36.17
CA GLY A 646 19.65 -5.67 36.49
C GLY A 646 19.57 -6.98 35.68
N ILE A 647 18.61 -7.12 34.75
CA ILE A 647 18.40 -8.36 34.02
C ILE A 647 19.28 -8.42 32.78
N SER A 648 19.96 -9.56 32.61
CA SER A 648 20.79 -9.83 31.45
C SER A 648 19.97 -10.59 30.38
N PRO A 649 20.10 -10.23 29.09
CA PRO A 649 19.40 -10.94 28.03
C PRO A 649 20.01 -12.31 27.75
N LEU A 650 19.13 -13.29 27.51
CA LEU A 650 19.51 -14.64 27.11
C LEU A 650 19.65 -14.77 25.59
N THR A 651 20.75 -15.38 25.14
CA THR A 651 20.95 -15.82 23.75
C THR A 651 20.05 -17.00 23.40
N LEU A 652 19.93 -17.32 22.09
CA LEU A 652 19.18 -18.49 21.63
C LEU A 652 19.77 -19.80 22.18
N ASP A 653 21.09 -19.95 22.17
CA ASP A 653 21.76 -21.14 22.69
C ASP A 653 21.56 -21.31 24.20
N GLU A 654 21.59 -20.22 24.98
CA GLU A 654 21.30 -20.27 26.42
C GLU A 654 19.85 -20.69 26.69
N ARG A 655 18.90 -20.20 25.90
CA ARG A 655 17.49 -20.61 26.01
C ARG A 655 17.31 -22.09 25.71
N VAL A 656 18.00 -22.59 24.70
CA VAL A 656 18.01 -24.03 24.39
C VAL A 656 18.71 -24.81 25.51
N GLY A 657 19.78 -24.27 26.09
CA GLY A 657 20.50 -24.84 27.23
C GLY A 657 19.61 -25.06 28.45
N LEU A 658 18.71 -24.13 28.77
CA LEU A 658 17.73 -24.26 29.86
C LEU A 658 16.77 -25.46 29.70
N ILE A 659 16.64 -25.96 28.48
CA ILE A 659 15.73 -27.06 28.10
C ILE A 659 16.50 -28.38 27.96
N LYS A 660 17.70 -28.37 27.37
CA LYS A 660 18.44 -29.56 26.92
C LYS A 660 18.73 -30.62 27.99
N SER A 661 18.82 -30.25 29.26
CA SER A 661 19.36 -31.11 30.31
C SER A 661 18.31 -31.87 31.13
N THR A 662 17.08 -32.04 30.64
CA THR A 662 15.99 -32.54 31.50
C THR A 662 15.06 -33.57 30.85
N ARG A 663 14.26 -34.26 31.68
CA ARG A 663 13.29 -35.26 31.22
C ARG A 663 12.35 -34.71 30.15
N CYS A 664 11.85 -33.48 30.35
CA CYS A 664 10.94 -32.83 29.41
C CYS A 664 11.55 -32.63 28.01
N PHE A 665 12.88 -32.60 27.88
CA PHE A 665 13.55 -32.53 26.58
C PHE A 665 13.34 -33.79 25.74
N GLU A 666 13.28 -34.97 26.36
CA GLU A 666 13.04 -36.23 25.65
C GLU A 666 11.62 -36.29 25.06
N GLU A 667 10.64 -35.72 25.76
CA GLU A 667 9.27 -35.59 25.23
C GLU A 667 9.20 -34.63 24.04
N LEU A 668 10.06 -33.60 24.02
CA LEU A 668 10.17 -32.71 22.88
C LEU A 668 10.74 -33.42 21.64
N LYS A 669 11.73 -34.30 21.81
CA LYS A 669 12.26 -35.14 20.72
C LYS A 669 11.20 -36.09 20.14
N LYS A 670 10.21 -36.49 20.95
CA LYS A 670 9.06 -37.29 20.51
C LYS A 670 7.97 -36.46 19.82
N GLY A 671 8.16 -35.15 19.67
CA GLY A 671 7.24 -34.25 18.96
C GLY A 671 6.32 -33.41 19.84
N ASN A 672 6.45 -33.47 21.18
CA ASN A 672 5.69 -32.59 22.06
C ASN A 672 6.30 -31.17 22.08
N LEU A 673 5.63 -30.22 21.43
CA LEU A 673 6.13 -28.85 21.31
C LEU A 673 6.11 -28.05 22.61
N ASN A 674 5.36 -28.47 23.64
CA ASN A 674 5.25 -27.75 24.92
C ASN A 674 5.38 -28.75 26.08
N PRO A 675 6.56 -29.35 26.30
CA PRO A 675 6.74 -30.47 27.22
C PRO A 675 6.53 -30.08 28.69
N PHE A 676 6.63 -28.79 29.03
CA PHE A 676 6.45 -28.29 30.40
C PHE A 676 4.99 -27.96 30.77
N GLN A 677 4.04 -28.15 29.84
CA GLN A 677 2.63 -27.86 30.12
C GLN A 677 1.91 -29.07 30.73
N ASN A 678 1.08 -28.80 31.73
CA ASN A 678 0.19 -29.79 32.37
C ASN A 678 0.90 -30.99 33.01
N LEU A 679 2.14 -30.79 33.50
CA LEU A 679 2.88 -31.81 34.25
C LEU A 679 2.11 -32.25 35.51
N LYS A 680 2.15 -33.56 35.79
CA LYS A 680 1.65 -34.11 37.06
C LYS A 680 2.66 -33.81 38.17
N LYS A 681 2.27 -34.02 39.44
CA LYS A 681 3.14 -33.75 40.58
C LYS A 681 4.46 -34.51 40.46
N ASP A 682 4.40 -35.81 40.16
CA ASP A 682 5.59 -36.66 40.05
C ASP A 682 6.50 -36.22 38.88
N ASP A 683 5.91 -35.80 37.76
CA ASP A 683 6.68 -35.27 36.63
C ASP A 683 7.38 -33.94 36.96
N LEU A 684 6.75 -33.09 37.78
CA LEU A 684 7.35 -31.84 38.27
C LEU A 684 8.51 -32.12 39.24
N ILE A 685 8.36 -33.13 40.10
CA ILE A 685 9.40 -33.58 41.04
C ILE A 685 10.62 -34.03 40.24
N GLU A 686 10.45 -34.97 39.31
CA GLU A 686 11.56 -35.48 38.49
C GLU A 686 12.24 -34.38 37.66
N GLU A 687 11.46 -33.46 37.09
CA GLU A 687 12.01 -32.35 36.31
C GLU A 687 12.84 -31.40 37.19
N LEU A 688 12.39 -31.08 38.40
CA LEU A 688 13.11 -30.20 39.34
C LEU A 688 14.33 -30.89 39.96
N GLU A 689 14.24 -32.18 40.28
CA GLU A 689 15.39 -32.99 40.74
C GLU A 689 16.48 -33.07 39.67
N SER A 690 16.10 -33.23 38.39
CA SER A 690 17.07 -33.20 37.28
C SER A 690 17.80 -31.87 37.09
N ARG A 691 17.36 -30.84 37.82
CA ARG A 691 17.91 -29.47 37.82
C ARG A 691 18.55 -29.10 39.16
N ASP A 692 18.79 -30.08 40.03
CA ASP A 692 19.38 -29.92 41.36
C ASP A 692 18.62 -28.95 42.27
N ILE A 693 17.28 -28.90 42.15
CA ILE A 693 16.42 -28.10 43.03
C ILE A 693 15.90 -28.95 44.18
N ASP A 694 16.10 -28.49 45.41
CA ASP A 694 15.50 -29.12 46.60
C ASP A 694 13.98 -28.87 46.62
N ILE A 695 13.24 -29.97 46.66
CA ILE A 695 11.78 -30.01 46.54
C ILE A 695 11.10 -30.65 47.76
N HIS A 696 11.86 -30.88 48.85
CA HIS A 696 11.34 -31.58 50.02
C HIS A 696 10.08 -30.90 50.57
N ASN A 697 9.02 -31.68 50.81
CA ASN A 697 7.70 -31.24 51.31
C ASN A 697 6.92 -30.23 50.45
N MET A 698 7.32 -29.97 49.19
CA MET A 698 6.59 -29.01 48.36
C MET A 698 5.26 -29.56 47.81
N LEU A 699 4.25 -28.68 47.79
CA LEU A 699 2.97 -28.92 47.12
C LEU A 699 3.10 -28.70 45.62
N ARG A 700 2.19 -29.31 44.84
CA ARG A 700 2.19 -29.17 43.36
C ARG A 700 2.23 -27.70 42.88
N PRO A 701 1.47 -26.74 43.46
CA PRO A 701 1.54 -25.35 43.04
C PRO A 701 2.93 -24.73 43.24
N GLU A 702 3.61 -25.05 44.34
CA GLU A 702 4.95 -24.54 44.67
C GLU A 702 5.99 -25.12 43.70
N LEU A 703 5.90 -26.42 43.39
CA LEU A 703 6.73 -27.04 42.36
C LEU A 703 6.54 -26.37 40.99
N GLN A 704 5.30 -26.10 40.61
CA GLN A 704 4.97 -25.43 39.35
C GLN A 704 5.51 -24.00 39.30
N GLU A 705 5.44 -23.26 40.41
CA GLU A 705 5.96 -21.90 40.54
C GLU A 705 7.50 -21.88 40.48
N ASN A 706 8.17 -22.81 41.16
CA ASN A 706 9.63 -22.97 41.09
C ASN A 706 10.09 -23.26 39.66
N LEU A 707 9.45 -24.22 38.98
CA LEU A 707 9.77 -24.53 37.58
C LEU A 707 9.51 -23.31 36.67
N SER A 708 8.39 -22.63 36.84
CA SER A 708 8.06 -21.44 36.05
C SER A 708 9.06 -20.30 36.27
N THR A 709 9.56 -20.15 37.50
CA THR A 709 10.54 -19.12 37.89
C THR A 709 11.90 -19.42 37.28
N LEU A 710 12.34 -20.67 37.35
CA LEU A 710 13.60 -21.12 36.77
C LEU A 710 13.62 -20.99 35.24
N LEU A 711 12.51 -21.32 34.58
CA LEU A 711 12.40 -21.27 33.12
C LEU A 711 12.09 -19.87 32.58
N HIS A 712 11.75 -18.90 33.44
CA HIS A 712 11.35 -17.55 33.01
C HIS A 712 10.23 -17.54 31.95
N GLY A 713 9.32 -18.52 32.03
CA GLY A 713 8.23 -18.73 31.06
C GLY A 713 8.63 -19.36 29.72
N ILE A 714 9.90 -19.77 29.54
CA ILE A 714 10.33 -20.56 28.39
C ILE A 714 9.62 -21.91 28.44
N CYS A 715 8.95 -22.28 27.35
CA CYS A 715 8.19 -23.54 27.27
C CYS A 715 8.66 -24.46 26.15
N ARG A 716 9.54 -23.98 25.26
CA ARG A 716 10.12 -24.74 24.15
C ARG A 716 11.37 -24.05 23.58
N PRO A 717 12.17 -24.72 22.74
CA PRO A 717 13.24 -24.09 21.98
C PRO A 717 12.69 -22.97 21.08
N PRO A 718 13.51 -21.95 20.74
CA PRO A 718 13.16 -20.96 19.73
C PRO A 718 12.65 -21.61 18.44
N ALA A 719 11.71 -20.96 17.76
CA ALA A 719 10.93 -21.57 16.67
C ALA A 719 11.82 -22.17 15.58
N LEU A 720 12.88 -21.47 15.15
CA LEU A 720 13.80 -21.92 14.10
C LEU A 720 14.77 -23.03 14.57
N MET A 721 14.75 -23.38 15.86
CA MET A 721 15.54 -24.47 16.46
C MET A 721 14.66 -25.63 16.91
N THR A 722 13.33 -25.51 16.82
CA THR A 722 12.41 -26.51 17.38
C THR A 722 12.45 -27.86 16.65
N THR A 723 12.71 -27.90 15.34
CA THR A 723 12.72 -29.17 14.58
C THR A 723 13.93 -30.04 14.89
N ASN A 724 15.08 -29.43 15.19
CA ASN A 724 16.32 -30.11 15.53
C ASN A 724 17.01 -29.36 16.67
N PRO A 725 16.51 -29.49 17.92
CA PRO A 725 16.96 -28.68 19.05
C PRO A 725 18.37 -29.02 19.52
N THR A 726 18.98 -30.07 18.97
CA THR A 726 20.38 -30.44 19.19
C THR A 726 21.35 -29.58 18.39
N LEU A 727 20.93 -29.03 17.24
CA LEU A 727 21.78 -28.17 16.41
C LEU A 727 22.05 -26.83 17.11
N SER A 728 23.28 -26.32 16.94
CA SER A 728 23.64 -24.99 17.42
C SER A 728 23.13 -23.91 16.47
N THR A 729 23.06 -22.67 16.97
CA THR A 729 22.78 -21.48 16.15
C THR A 729 23.70 -21.37 14.92
N HIS A 730 24.97 -21.79 15.05
CA HIS A 730 25.94 -21.77 13.96
C HIS A 730 25.54 -22.67 12.79
N HIS A 731 25.12 -23.90 13.07
CA HIS A 731 24.70 -24.84 12.03
C HIS A 731 23.45 -24.38 11.26
N LEU A 732 22.67 -23.47 11.85
CA LEU A 732 21.44 -22.93 11.27
C LEU A 732 21.60 -21.53 10.68
N ASN A 733 22.82 -20.97 10.63
CA ASN A 733 23.10 -19.59 10.21
C ASN A 733 22.34 -18.54 11.07
N LEU A 734 22.22 -18.78 12.38
CA LEU A 734 21.48 -17.96 13.35
C LEU A 734 22.36 -17.33 14.44
N ASN A 735 23.69 -17.36 14.32
CA ASN A 735 24.63 -16.82 15.34
C ASN A 735 24.29 -15.39 15.78
N ASN A 736 23.84 -14.57 14.83
CA ASN A 736 23.57 -13.15 15.04
C ASN A 736 22.07 -12.84 15.13
N TYR A 737 21.20 -13.85 15.17
CA TYR A 737 19.76 -13.68 15.14
C TYR A 737 19.22 -13.36 16.53
N GLU A 738 18.64 -12.17 16.70
CA GLU A 738 18.14 -11.69 18.00
C GLU A 738 16.64 -11.36 17.97
N ILE A 739 16.00 -11.58 19.13
CA ILE A 739 14.61 -11.20 19.39
C ILE A 739 14.58 -10.32 20.65
N PHE A 740 14.13 -9.08 20.50
CA PHE A 740 14.19 -8.08 21.56
C PHE A 740 12.97 -8.06 22.47
N GLY A 741 13.18 -7.60 23.71
CA GLY A 741 12.14 -7.32 24.70
C GLY A 741 11.14 -6.26 24.29
N MET A 742 11.38 -5.52 23.20
CA MET A 742 10.47 -4.51 22.67
C MET A 742 10.28 -4.58 21.14
N GLU A 743 9.12 -4.14 20.64
CA GLU A 743 8.88 -3.78 19.23
C GLU A 743 8.24 -2.38 19.18
N PRO A 744 8.80 -1.41 18.41
CA PRO A 744 8.50 0.00 18.65
C PRO A 744 7.07 0.38 18.30
N LEU A 745 6.46 -0.23 17.28
CA LEU A 745 5.11 0.11 16.84
C LEU A 745 4.08 -0.24 17.91
N HIS A 746 4.01 -1.51 18.30
CA HIS A 746 2.99 -2.05 19.19
C HIS A 746 3.21 -1.58 20.62
N ASP A 747 4.45 -1.57 21.12
CA ASP A 747 4.70 -1.20 22.51
C ASP A 747 4.42 0.29 22.74
N LEU A 748 4.83 1.19 21.84
CA LEU A 748 4.49 2.62 21.95
C LEU A 748 3.00 2.88 21.72
N SER A 749 2.40 2.31 20.65
CA SER A 749 1.00 2.61 20.33
C SER A 749 0.03 2.09 21.38
N ASN A 750 0.27 0.91 21.95
CA ASN A 750 -0.56 0.37 23.02
C ASN A 750 -0.32 1.11 24.34
N PHE A 751 0.91 1.53 24.64
CA PHE A 751 1.17 2.35 25.81
C PHE A 751 0.50 3.74 25.70
N ILE A 752 0.54 4.38 24.53
CA ILE A 752 -0.20 5.63 24.27
C ILE A 752 -1.71 5.41 24.43
N GLN A 753 -2.27 4.29 23.96
CA GLN A 753 -3.68 3.94 24.17
C GLN A 753 -4.02 3.76 25.65
N ASN A 754 -3.12 3.17 26.44
CA ASN A 754 -3.29 3.08 27.88
C ASN A 754 -3.31 4.47 28.52
N ILE A 755 -2.43 5.38 28.11
CA ILE A 755 -2.41 6.78 28.57
C ILE A 755 -3.70 7.52 28.21
N ILE A 756 -4.19 7.38 26.96
CA ILE A 756 -5.46 7.96 26.50
C ILE A 756 -6.61 7.57 27.42
N THR A 757 -6.64 6.30 27.83
CA THR A 757 -7.73 5.73 28.64
C THR A 757 -7.61 6.13 30.11
N GLU A 758 -6.38 6.14 30.64
CA GLU A 758 -6.13 6.26 32.07
C GLU A 758 -6.02 7.73 32.52
N LEU A 759 -5.30 8.56 31.76
CA LEU A 759 -4.91 9.92 32.16
C LEU A 759 -6.08 10.80 32.64
N PRO A 760 -7.26 10.85 32.00
CA PRO A 760 -8.35 11.70 32.45
C PRO A 760 -8.79 11.45 33.91
N SER A 761 -8.62 10.22 34.40
CA SER A 761 -9.02 9.84 35.76
C SER A 761 -8.06 10.32 36.85
N HIS A 762 -6.88 10.83 36.46
CA HIS A 762 -5.82 11.29 37.36
C HIS A 762 -5.62 12.81 37.27
N ILE A 763 -6.55 13.52 36.63
CA ILE A 763 -6.56 14.98 36.61
C ILE A 763 -7.44 15.49 37.75
N SER A 764 -6.83 16.18 38.71
CA SER A 764 -7.52 16.77 39.85
C SER A 764 -8.49 17.89 39.44
N ASP A 765 -8.12 18.69 38.43
CA ASP A 765 -8.97 19.76 37.92
C ASP A 765 -10.11 19.20 37.03
N LYS A 766 -11.35 19.35 37.50
CA LYS A 766 -12.56 18.87 36.82
C LYS A 766 -12.82 19.55 35.48
N LYS A 767 -12.38 20.80 35.29
CA LYS A 767 -12.52 21.51 34.02
C LYS A 767 -11.56 20.91 32.99
N LEU A 768 -10.27 20.84 33.34
CA LEU A 768 -9.24 20.24 32.49
C LEU A 768 -9.55 18.77 32.17
N GLN A 769 -10.08 18.01 33.14
CA GLN A 769 -10.54 16.64 32.91
C GLN A 769 -11.58 16.57 31.78
N LYS A 770 -12.65 17.38 31.85
CA LYS A 770 -13.70 17.40 30.81
C LYS A 770 -13.17 17.82 29.45
N GLU A 771 -12.34 18.86 29.41
CA GLU A 771 -11.72 19.33 28.18
C GLU A 771 -10.82 18.25 27.55
N LEU A 772 -10.08 17.48 28.35
CA LEU A 772 -9.26 16.37 27.88
C LEU A 772 -10.10 15.20 27.35
N GLU A 773 -11.20 14.86 28.02
CA GLU A 773 -12.13 13.82 27.56
C GLU A 773 -12.76 14.22 26.21
N GLU A 774 -13.19 15.47 26.07
CA GLU A 774 -13.70 16.02 24.81
C GLU A 774 -12.62 16.06 23.72
N PHE A 775 -11.42 16.55 24.04
CA PHE A 775 -10.27 16.53 23.12
C PHE A 775 -9.99 15.13 22.60
N SER A 776 -10.03 14.13 23.48
CA SER A 776 -9.75 12.75 23.13
C SER A 776 -10.80 12.17 22.21
N LYS A 777 -12.08 12.42 22.51
CA LYS A 777 -13.21 12.02 21.67
C LYS A 777 -13.14 12.65 20.27
N HIS A 778 -12.83 13.94 20.16
CA HIS A 778 -12.73 14.63 18.86
C HIS A 778 -11.50 14.22 18.05
N THR A 779 -10.37 13.93 18.72
CA THR A 779 -9.12 13.60 18.04
C THR A 779 -9.10 12.17 17.51
N ILE A 780 -9.64 11.23 18.29
CA ILE A 780 -9.69 9.81 17.93
C ILE A 780 -10.93 9.51 17.06
N GLY A 781 -12.06 10.15 17.36
CA GLY A 781 -13.35 9.92 16.72
C GLY A 781 -13.90 8.52 17.01
N ASP A 782 -14.75 8.02 16.11
CA ASP A 782 -15.40 6.69 16.22
C ASP A 782 -14.50 5.55 15.68
N LYS A 783 -13.18 5.69 15.79
CA LYS A 783 -12.25 4.67 15.30
C LYS A 783 -12.26 3.45 16.22
N ASN A 784 -12.67 2.31 15.68
CA ASN A 784 -12.64 1.02 16.39
C ASN A 784 -11.22 0.51 16.69
N GLN A 785 -10.20 0.95 15.93
CA GLN A 785 -8.80 0.58 16.13
C GLN A 785 -7.90 1.78 15.87
N ILE A 786 -7.03 2.10 16.82
CA ILE A 786 -6.05 3.19 16.73
C ILE A 786 -4.77 2.59 16.13
N LYS A 787 -4.36 3.09 14.95
CA LYS A 787 -3.09 2.68 14.32
C LYS A 787 -1.91 3.39 14.98
N GLY A 788 -0.69 2.88 14.78
CA GLY A 788 0.53 3.54 15.27
C GLY A 788 0.65 5.00 14.84
N SER A 789 0.38 5.30 13.56
CA SER A 789 0.35 6.69 13.06
C SER A 789 -0.69 7.57 13.77
N ASP A 790 -1.85 6.99 14.13
CA ASP A 790 -2.92 7.70 14.83
C ASP A 790 -2.53 7.99 16.29
N ALA A 791 -1.93 7.02 16.98
CA ALA A 791 -1.43 7.17 18.35
C ALA A 791 -0.34 8.26 18.44
N ARG A 792 0.60 8.27 17.47
CA ARG A 792 1.64 9.31 17.39
C ARG A 792 1.06 10.69 17.14
N LEU A 793 0.14 10.80 16.19
CA LEU A 793 -0.52 12.07 15.90
C LEU A 793 -1.33 12.58 17.11
N TYR A 794 -2.00 11.68 17.82
CA TYR A 794 -2.70 12.00 19.06
C TYR A 794 -1.73 12.56 20.09
N LEU A 795 -0.59 11.90 20.32
CA LEU A 795 0.40 12.33 21.32
C LEU A 795 0.97 13.72 21.02
N VAL A 796 1.28 14.02 19.74
CA VAL A 796 1.72 15.35 19.31
C VAL A 796 0.64 16.40 19.62
N LYS A 797 -0.62 16.11 19.29
CA LYS A 797 -1.74 17.03 19.58
C LYS A 797 -2.00 17.19 21.07
N LEU A 798 -1.86 16.12 21.86
CA LEU A 798 -2.02 16.15 23.31
C LEU A 798 -0.96 17.05 23.95
N SER A 799 0.30 16.94 23.50
CA SER A 799 1.37 17.83 23.96
C SER A 799 1.08 19.30 23.60
N HIS A 800 0.48 19.61 22.44
CA HIS A 800 0.05 20.99 22.17
C HIS A 800 -1.10 21.44 23.08
N PHE A 801 -2.12 20.61 23.27
CA PHE A 801 -3.29 20.90 24.11
C PHE A 801 -2.88 21.21 25.56
N LEU A 802 -2.02 20.38 26.14
CA LEU A 802 -1.52 20.59 27.50
C LEU A 802 -0.58 21.80 27.61
N ALA A 803 -0.06 22.34 26.49
CA ALA A 803 0.87 23.48 26.53
C ALA A 803 0.08 24.79 26.59
N SER A 804 -1.08 24.80 25.95
CA SER A 804 -2.00 25.93 25.98
C SER A 804 -2.76 26.09 27.29
N SER A 805 -2.83 25.05 28.13
CA SER A 805 -3.55 25.10 29.40
C SER A 805 -2.63 25.51 30.55
N GLN A 806 -2.88 26.69 31.12
CA GLN A 806 -2.17 27.21 32.31
C GLN A 806 -2.45 26.40 33.59
N GLN A 807 -3.47 25.53 33.59
CA GLN A 807 -3.91 24.75 34.75
C GLN A 807 -3.32 23.34 34.80
N THR A 808 -2.40 23.01 33.88
CA THR A 808 -1.83 21.66 33.78
C THR A 808 -0.76 21.42 34.86
N ASP A 809 -0.86 20.31 35.59
CA ASP A 809 0.19 19.86 36.51
C ASP A 809 1.52 19.66 35.76
N PRO A 810 2.63 20.27 36.23
CA PRO A 810 3.96 20.09 35.63
C PRO A 810 4.39 18.63 35.46
N SER A 811 3.99 17.72 36.36
CA SER A 811 4.30 16.29 36.31
C SER A 811 3.60 15.60 35.14
N ILE A 812 2.34 15.95 34.87
CA ILE A 812 1.59 15.46 33.71
C ILE A 812 2.26 15.96 32.42
N ARG A 813 2.62 17.24 32.40
CA ARG A 813 3.32 17.85 31.27
C ARG A 813 4.63 17.13 30.95
N GLN A 814 5.48 16.91 31.96
CA GLN A 814 6.74 16.21 31.81
C GLN A 814 6.55 14.75 31.36
N MET A 815 5.56 14.04 31.92
CA MET A 815 5.25 12.66 31.50
C MET A 815 4.94 12.57 30.00
N ILE A 816 4.06 13.45 29.49
CA ILE A 816 3.66 13.46 28.09
C ILE A 816 4.79 13.93 27.18
N ASP A 817 5.57 14.92 27.61
CA ASP A 817 6.72 15.40 26.84
C ASP A 817 7.82 14.33 26.72
N SER A 818 8.13 13.59 27.81
CA SER A 818 9.06 12.46 27.75
C SER A 818 8.58 11.36 26.78
N LEU A 819 7.29 11.00 26.82
CA LEU A 819 6.73 10.01 25.90
C LEU A 819 6.79 10.48 24.44
N LEU A 820 6.56 11.77 24.20
CA LEU A 820 6.66 12.38 22.88
C LEU A 820 8.10 12.34 22.35
N GLU A 821 9.09 12.67 23.18
CA GLU A 821 10.50 12.59 22.80
C GLU A 821 10.94 11.16 22.48
N ILE A 822 10.57 10.20 23.34
CA ILE A 822 10.81 8.77 23.10
C ILE A 822 10.23 8.36 21.74
N THR A 823 9.00 8.79 21.45
CA THR A 823 8.32 8.52 20.19
C THR A 823 9.02 9.17 19.00
N ASN A 824 9.47 10.42 19.13
CA ASN A 824 10.18 11.13 18.07
C ASN A 824 11.53 10.48 17.75
N ILE A 825 12.29 10.09 18.78
CA ILE A 825 13.57 9.37 18.64
C ILE A 825 13.33 8.00 17.97
N SER A 826 12.29 7.27 18.39
CA SER A 826 12.00 5.93 17.86
C SER A 826 11.70 5.91 16.36
N TYR A 827 11.19 7.01 15.79
CA TYR A 827 10.87 7.15 14.37
C TYR A 827 11.88 7.98 13.58
N SER A 828 12.95 8.43 14.24
CA SER A 828 14.01 9.23 13.63
C SER A 828 14.85 8.40 12.63
N LYS A 829 15.34 9.07 11.59
CA LYS A 829 16.16 8.44 10.55
C LYS A 829 17.50 7.98 11.13
N TYR A 830 18.14 7.02 10.47
CA TYR A 830 19.47 6.55 10.89
C TYR A 830 20.49 7.67 11.12
N ASN A 831 20.50 8.71 10.27
CA ASN A 831 21.50 9.78 10.32
C ASN A 831 21.41 10.69 11.57
N THR A 832 20.33 10.62 12.35
CA THR A 832 20.25 11.37 13.62
C THR A 832 20.81 10.58 14.81
N ARG A 833 21.03 9.27 14.62
CA ARG A 833 21.51 8.35 15.65
C ARG A 833 22.92 8.74 16.09
N SER A 834 23.06 9.06 17.37
CA SER A 834 24.29 9.60 17.98
C SER A 834 24.35 9.23 19.47
N PRO A 835 25.52 9.32 20.11
CA PRO A 835 25.66 9.14 21.55
C PRO A 835 24.71 10.05 22.34
N LYS A 836 24.59 11.32 21.93
CA LYS A 836 23.64 12.27 22.52
C LYS A 836 22.20 11.76 22.49
N GLN A 837 21.74 11.28 21.33
CA GLN A 837 20.37 10.80 21.17
C GLN A 837 20.10 9.52 21.98
N ILE A 838 21.10 8.63 22.11
CA ILE A 838 21.01 7.43 22.96
C ILE A 838 20.87 7.84 24.43
N LEU A 839 21.74 8.73 24.92
CA LEU A 839 21.69 9.24 26.29
C LEU A 839 20.32 9.88 26.59
N ARG A 840 19.85 10.74 25.67
CA ARG A 840 18.53 11.36 25.76
C ARG A 840 17.42 10.32 25.92
N LEU A 841 17.47 9.25 25.14
CA LEU A 841 16.47 8.20 25.17
C LEU A 841 16.45 7.46 26.51
N TYR A 842 17.62 7.13 27.07
CA TYR A 842 17.71 6.53 28.41
C TYR A 842 17.11 7.44 29.47
N ASN A 843 17.50 8.72 29.46
CA ASN A 843 17.05 9.68 30.46
C ASN A 843 15.54 9.95 30.35
N GLN A 844 15.00 10.09 29.14
CA GLN A 844 13.57 10.28 28.94
C GLN A 844 12.75 9.03 29.27
N SER A 845 13.24 7.81 28.98
CA SER A 845 12.61 6.57 29.43
C SER A 845 12.58 6.44 30.95
N PHE A 846 13.66 6.85 31.64
CA PHE A 846 13.72 6.88 33.09
C PHE A 846 12.76 7.91 33.71
N LEU A 847 12.73 9.13 33.17
CA LEU A 847 11.80 10.17 33.62
C LEU A 847 10.35 9.80 33.35
N LEU A 848 10.04 9.24 32.18
CA LEU A 848 8.71 8.73 31.85
C LEU A 848 8.27 7.71 32.92
N ALA A 849 9.13 6.75 33.24
CA ALA A 849 8.81 5.70 34.21
C ALA A 849 8.49 6.24 35.60
N ILE A 850 9.25 7.25 36.06
CA ILE A 850 9.05 7.90 37.36
C ILE A 850 7.79 8.77 37.35
N ASN A 851 7.61 9.58 36.30
CA ASN A 851 6.46 10.47 36.19
C ASN A 851 5.16 9.71 36.02
N CYS A 852 5.15 8.57 35.33
CA CYS A 852 3.99 7.68 35.30
C CYS A 852 3.59 7.20 36.70
N ARG A 853 4.55 6.90 37.58
CA ARG A 853 4.23 6.53 38.97
C ARG A 853 3.73 7.69 39.81
N ASN A 854 4.28 8.88 39.60
CA ASN A 854 3.87 10.07 40.33
C ASN A 854 2.47 10.53 39.92
N VAL A 855 2.16 10.49 38.62
CA VAL A 855 0.88 10.94 38.05
C VAL A 855 -0.22 9.88 38.20
N VAL A 856 0.05 8.64 37.78
CA VAL A 856 -0.98 7.60 37.73
C VAL A 856 -1.05 6.81 39.03
N GLY A 857 0.08 6.60 39.71
CA GLY A 857 0.12 5.84 40.96
C GLY A 857 -0.53 4.46 40.83
N VAL A 858 -1.76 4.32 41.32
CA VAL A 858 -2.61 3.14 41.13
C VAL A 858 -3.62 3.42 40.01
N PRO A 859 -3.61 2.66 38.90
CA PRO A 859 -4.57 2.84 37.82
C PRO A 859 -6.02 2.63 38.27
N SER A 860 -6.91 3.50 37.78
CA SER A 860 -8.34 3.61 38.08
C SER A 860 -9.23 2.99 36.99
N LYS A 861 -8.85 3.09 35.70
CA LYS A 861 -9.68 2.57 34.58
C LYS A 861 -9.26 1.19 34.08
N MET A 862 -8.05 0.77 34.40
CA MET A 862 -7.54 -0.56 34.07
C MET A 862 -6.73 -1.17 35.21
N THR A 863 -6.34 -2.44 35.06
CA THR A 863 -5.51 -3.11 36.08
C THR A 863 -4.06 -2.61 36.03
N SER A 864 -3.35 -2.69 37.16
CA SER A 864 -1.91 -2.42 37.22
C SER A 864 -1.12 -3.28 36.22
N ARG A 865 -1.50 -4.55 36.05
CA ARG A 865 -0.92 -5.46 35.04
C ARG A 865 -1.10 -4.99 33.60
N LYS A 866 -2.14 -4.20 33.30
CA LYS A 866 -2.36 -3.66 31.95
C LYS A 866 -1.60 -2.35 31.73
N PHE A 867 -1.65 -1.43 32.69
CA PHE A 867 -0.99 -0.13 32.57
C PHE A 867 0.53 -0.23 32.72
N PHE A 868 1.01 -0.81 33.84
CA PHE A 868 2.43 -1.05 34.13
C PHE A 868 2.92 -2.42 33.63
N GLY A 869 2.20 -3.00 32.67
CA GLY A 869 2.53 -4.30 32.08
C GLY A 869 3.61 -4.25 31.01
N SER A 870 3.57 -5.22 30.09
CA SER A 870 4.61 -5.43 29.09
C SER A 870 4.91 -4.21 28.22
N HIS A 871 3.91 -3.46 27.78
CA HIS A 871 4.16 -2.29 26.92
C HIS A 871 4.90 -1.17 27.65
N PHE A 872 4.50 -0.86 28.89
CA PHE A 872 5.21 0.10 29.74
C PHE A 872 6.64 -0.36 30.04
N HIS A 873 6.79 -1.64 30.40
CA HIS A 873 8.10 -2.25 30.65
C HIS A 873 9.01 -2.19 29.42
N SER A 874 8.53 -2.56 28.24
CA SER A 874 9.26 -2.46 26.98
C SER A 874 9.76 -1.05 26.68
N VAL A 875 8.90 -0.04 26.86
CA VAL A 875 9.23 1.37 26.57
C VAL A 875 10.21 1.97 27.60
N SER A 876 10.06 1.60 28.87
CA SER A 876 10.90 2.14 29.96
C SER A 876 12.25 1.43 30.14
N ILE A 877 12.34 0.13 29.78
CA ILE A 877 13.53 -0.70 30.01
C ILE A 877 14.29 -0.95 28.71
N HIS A 878 13.61 -1.44 27.68
CA HIS A 878 14.27 -2.05 26.53
C HIS A 878 14.57 -1.11 25.38
N LEU A 879 13.74 -0.08 25.24
CA LEU A 879 13.75 0.77 24.06
C LEU A 879 15.07 1.52 23.86
N ALA A 880 15.65 2.04 24.95
CA ALA A 880 16.94 2.73 24.88
C ALA A 880 18.11 1.77 24.60
N GLU A 881 18.07 0.52 25.10
CA GLU A 881 19.13 -0.45 24.84
C GLU A 881 19.14 -0.90 23.39
N VAL A 882 17.96 -1.12 22.81
CA VAL A 882 17.86 -1.50 21.40
C VAL A 882 18.41 -0.39 20.51
N GLN A 883 18.19 0.89 20.88
CA GLN A 883 18.74 2.04 20.16
C GLN A 883 20.29 2.09 20.19
N ARG A 884 20.95 1.47 21.18
CA ARG A 884 22.43 1.35 21.23
C ARG A 884 23.01 0.46 20.14
N ILE A 885 22.19 -0.36 19.50
CA ILE A 885 22.65 -1.31 18.47
C ILE A 885 21.93 -1.07 17.13
N PHE A 886 20.63 -0.81 17.19
CA PHE A 886 19.76 -0.61 16.04
C PHE A 886 19.28 0.83 15.98
N ASN A 887 18.99 1.32 14.77
CA ASN A 887 18.10 2.46 14.62
C ASN A 887 16.66 1.94 14.82
N LEU A 888 15.94 2.44 15.84
CA LEU A 888 14.60 1.96 16.18
C LEU A 888 13.60 2.04 15.01
N ARG A 889 13.75 3.03 14.12
CA ARG A 889 12.90 3.17 12.92
C ARG A 889 13.00 1.94 12.00
N SER A 890 14.16 1.30 11.92
CA SER A 890 14.35 0.05 11.15
C SER A 890 13.53 -1.12 11.71
N LEU A 891 13.18 -1.08 13.00
CA LEU A 891 12.42 -2.11 13.70
C LEU A 891 10.92 -1.81 13.76
N VAL A 892 10.48 -0.62 13.34
CA VAL A 892 9.05 -0.29 13.23
C VAL A 892 8.39 -1.16 12.16
N THR A 893 7.27 -1.80 12.50
CA THR A 893 6.61 -2.82 11.66
C THR A 893 5.38 -2.32 10.87
N GLU A 894 5.25 -1.00 10.69
CA GLU A 894 4.04 -0.40 10.12
C GLU A 894 3.84 -0.74 8.63
N GLN A 895 4.92 -0.93 7.88
CA GLN A 895 4.83 -1.33 6.46
C GLN A 895 4.42 -2.80 6.34
N GLU A 896 4.91 -3.64 7.23
CA GLU A 896 4.62 -5.06 7.32
C GLU A 896 3.13 -5.29 7.68
N GLU A 897 2.61 -4.59 8.69
CA GLU A 897 1.17 -4.60 9.00
C GLU A 897 0.31 -4.16 7.82
N ARG A 898 0.72 -3.12 7.09
CA ARG A 898 0.00 -2.66 5.88
C ARG A 898 0.03 -3.70 4.78
N CYS A 899 1.13 -4.44 4.61
CA CYS A 899 1.21 -5.55 3.66
C CYS A 899 0.20 -6.63 4.02
N PHE A 900 0.08 -6.98 5.30
CA PHE A 900 -0.93 -7.95 5.73
C PHE A 900 -2.36 -7.41 5.58
N GLY A 901 -2.58 -6.13 5.91
CA GLY A 901 -3.85 -5.43 5.68
C GLY A 901 -4.26 -5.37 4.21
N ASP A 902 -3.29 -5.24 3.29
CA ASP A 902 -3.52 -5.33 1.85
C ASP A 902 -3.97 -6.74 1.42
N LEU A 903 -3.31 -7.80 1.92
CA LEU A 903 -3.72 -9.19 1.67
C LEU A 903 -5.15 -9.45 2.18
N ARG A 904 -5.49 -8.93 3.36
CA ARG A 904 -6.84 -8.98 3.93
C ARG A 904 -7.85 -8.27 3.03
N ARG A 905 -7.60 -7.00 2.67
CA ARG A 905 -8.49 -6.21 1.81
C ARG A 905 -8.68 -6.87 0.44
N ILE A 906 -7.61 -7.39 -0.16
CA ILE A 906 -7.68 -8.14 -1.42
C ILE A 906 -8.61 -9.34 -1.26
N SER A 907 -8.42 -10.12 -0.20
CA SER A 907 -9.20 -11.33 0.05
C SER A 907 -10.68 -11.03 0.27
N GLU A 908 -11.00 -9.98 1.04
CA GLU A 908 -12.35 -9.49 1.29
C GLU A 908 -13.06 -9.04 -0.01
N ASN A 909 -12.33 -8.37 -0.91
CA ASN A 909 -12.88 -7.82 -2.15
C ASN A 909 -12.97 -8.84 -3.28
N THR A 910 -12.11 -9.86 -3.30
CA THR A 910 -11.90 -10.67 -4.51
C THR A 910 -12.10 -12.17 -4.34
N SER A 911 -12.08 -12.71 -3.12
CA SER A 911 -12.33 -14.14 -2.91
C SER A 911 -13.84 -14.45 -2.92
N ASN A 912 -14.18 -15.71 -3.13
CA ASN A 912 -15.54 -16.23 -2.96
C ASN A 912 -15.78 -16.78 -1.54
N ARG A 913 -14.96 -16.38 -0.56
CA ARG A 913 -14.95 -16.86 0.84
C ARG A 913 -14.67 -18.36 1.00
N GLN A 914 -14.12 -19.02 -0.01
CA GLN A 914 -13.66 -20.40 0.08
C GLN A 914 -12.17 -20.41 0.49
N PRO A 915 -11.79 -21.01 1.63
CA PRO A 915 -10.41 -21.01 2.14
C PRO A 915 -9.37 -21.37 1.09
N LYS A 916 -9.65 -22.43 0.31
CA LYS A 916 -8.79 -22.95 -0.76
C LYS A 916 -8.45 -21.98 -1.89
N THR A 917 -9.10 -20.83 -1.96
CA THR A 917 -8.84 -19.82 -2.99
C THR A 917 -8.27 -18.52 -2.44
N VAL A 918 -8.14 -18.40 -1.12
CA VAL A 918 -7.71 -17.16 -0.46
C VAL A 918 -6.22 -16.93 -0.71
N CYS A 919 -5.36 -17.89 -0.36
CA CYS A 919 -3.90 -17.76 -0.51
C CYS A 919 -3.49 -17.36 -1.93
N ASP A 920 -3.83 -18.18 -2.92
CA ASP A 920 -3.40 -17.99 -4.31
C ASP A 920 -3.84 -16.64 -4.88
N ASN A 921 -5.12 -16.30 -4.71
CA ASN A 921 -5.66 -15.08 -5.29
C ASN A 921 -5.20 -13.83 -4.51
N ALA A 922 -4.98 -13.93 -3.19
CA ALA A 922 -4.42 -12.85 -2.41
C ALA A 922 -2.97 -12.56 -2.81
N VAL A 923 -2.12 -13.59 -2.85
CA VAL A 923 -0.71 -13.49 -3.24
C VAL A 923 -0.55 -12.94 -4.66
N LEU A 924 -1.28 -13.51 -5.62
CA LEU A 924 -1.20 -13.08 -7.02
C LEU A 924 -1.46 -11.57 -7.18
N ARG A 925 -2.54 -11.09 -6.56
CA ARG A 925 -2.95 -9.69 -6.66
C ARG A 925 -2.05 -8.77 -5.85
N PHE A 926 -1.60 -9.23 -4.69
CA PHE A 926 -0.66 -8.49 -3.85
C PHE A 926 0.63 -8.19 -4.61
N THR A 927 1.23 -9.20 -5.24
CA THR A 927 2.46 -9.05 -6.04
C THR A 927 2.26 -8.03 -7.16
N CYS A 928 1.13 -8.06 -7.88
CA CYS A 928 0.82 -7.05 -8.91
C CYS A 928 0.51 -5.65 -8.37
N GLN A 929 0.06 -5.51 -7.12
CA GLN A 929 -0.19 -4.19 -6.49
C GLN A 929 1.09 -3.51 -6.04
N GLN A 930 2.07 -4.28 -5.56
CA GLN A 930 3.32 -3.75 -5.04
C GLN A 930 4.15 -3.02 -6.10
N SER A 931 3.97 -3.35 -7.37
CA SER A 931 4.61 -2.68 -8.51
C SER A 931 3.96 -1.35 -8.93
N SER A 932 2.75 -1.02 -8.44
CA SER A 932 1.95 0.10 -8.97
C SER A 932 1.51 1.17 -7.96
N LYS A 933 1.81 1.01 -6.67
CA LYS A 933 1.31 1.93 -5.62
C LYS A 933 2.20 3.16 -5.41
N GLN A 934 1.57 4.32 -5.22
CA GLN A 934 2.16 5.52 -4.62
C GLN A 934 2.18 5.42 -3.09
N ASP A 935 3.22 5.94 -2.45
CA ASP A 935 3.45 5.86 -1.00
C ASP A 935 2.52 6.77 -0.19
N SER A 936 1.35 6.25 0.18
CA SER A 936 0.45 6.91 1.15
C SER A 936 1.07 7.09 2.54
N ILE A 937 2.09 6.29 2.89
CA ILE A 937 2.88 6.39 4.12
C ILE A 937 3.59 7.73 4.20
N TYR A 938 4.23 8.15 3.10
CA TYR A 938 4.99 9.38 3.04
C TYR A 938 4.12 10.60 3.37
N ILE A 939 2.86 10.59 2.92
CA ILE A 939 1.90 11.67 3.21
C ILE A 939 1.58 11.75 4.71
N GLN A 940 1.32 10.61 5.35
CA GLN A 940 1.00 10.59 6.78
C GLN A 940 2.20 10.97 7.66
N GLU A 941 3.38 10.42 7.37
CA GLU A 941 4.62 10.80 8.07
C GLU A 941 4.92 12.29 7.93
N SER A 942 4.74 12.85 6.73
CA SER A 942 4.93 14.27 6.47
C SER A 942 4.02 15.15 7.35
N ILE A 943 2.75 14.76 7.54
CA ILE A 943 1.81 15.49 8.41
C ILE A 943 2.27 15.45 9.86
N ILE A 944 2.62 14.27 10.38
CA ILE A 944 3.08 14.09 11.76
C ILE A 944 4.35 14.90 12.01
N GLN A 945 5.34 14.81 11.10
CA GLN A 945 6.58 15.56 11.22
C GLN A 945 6.35 17.07 11.18
N LYS A 946 5.43 17.55 10.33
CA LYS A 946 5.13 18.98 10.24
C LYS A 946 4.54 19.53 11.53
N LEU A 947 3.66 18.77 12.19
CA LEU A 947 3.09 19.15 13.49
C LEU A 947 4.12 19.01 14.62
N ALA A 948 4.91 17.93 14.64
CA ALA A 948 5.94 17.73 15.66
C ALA A 948 6.99 18.85 15.65
N LYS A 949 7.35 19.39 14.47
CA LYS A 949 8.25 20.54 14.33
C LYS A 949 7.72 21.85 14.94
N GLN A 950 6.42 21.95 15.23
CA GLN A 950 5.84 23.12 15.88
C GLN A 950 5.99 23.08 17.41
N ILE A 951 6.45 21.97 17.97
CA ILE A 951 6.73 21.82 19.40
C ILE A 951 8.14 22.35 19.67
N GLN A 952 8.26 23.22 20.67
CA GLN A 952 9.56 23.78 21.06
C GLN A 952 10.53 22.66 21.46
N ALA A 953 11.77 22.75 20.98
CA ALA A 953 12.83 21.84 21.37
C ALA A 953 13.02 21.90 22.89
N LYS A 954 13.12 20.73 23.51
CA LYS A 954 13.20 20.61 24.96
C LYS A 954 14.64 20.77 25.42
N PRO A 955 14.88 21.46 26.55
CA PRO A 955 16.23 21.67 27.06
C PRO A 955 16.85 20.35 27.55
N ARG A 956 18.11 20.42 28.00
CA ARG A 956 18.86 19.36 28.68
C ARG A 956 18.02 18.61 29.72
N THR A 957 18.21 17.31 29.84
CA THR A 957 17.47 16.50 30.80
C THR A 957 17.93 16.82 32.22
N LEU A 958 16.98 17.10 33.12
CA LEU A 958 17.21 17.36 34.53
C LEU A 958 16.62 16.23 35.37
N ILE A 959 17.46 15.58 36.20
CA ILE A 959 17.04 14.67 37.26
C ILE A 959 16.99 15.45 38.57
N PRO A 960 15.79 15.69 39.15
CA PRO A 960 15.66 16.51 40.35
C PRO A 960 16.30 15.87 41.58
N SER A 961 16.71 16.71 42.53
CA SER A 961 17.27 16.32 43.84
C SER A 961 16.40 15.32 44.61
N THR A 962 15.08 15.34 44.41
CA THR A 962 14.13 14.37 45.00
C THR A 962 14.37 12.93 44.56
N ILE A 963 14.83 12.72 43.32
CA ILE A 963 15.21 11.40 42.79
C ILE A 963 16.59 11.01 43.28
N LEU A 964 17.52 11.97 43.43
CA LEU A 964 18.86 11.69 43.97
C LEU A 964 18.81 11.10 45.39
N LYS A 965 17.77 11.42 46.16
CA LYS A 965 17.47 10.80 47.48
C LYS A 965 17.08 9.31 47.41
N ARG A 966 16.94 8.73 46.21
CA ARG A 966 16.66 7.29 45.98
C ARG A 966 17.91 6.60 45.39
N PRO A 967 18.99 6.41 46.18
CA PRO A 967 20.31 6.07 45.66
C PRO A 967 20.36 4.75 44.88
N ILE A 968 19.60 3.73 45.29
CA ILE A 968 19.59 2.43 44.59
C ILE A 968 18.93 2.55 43.20
N LEU A 969 17.84 3.32 43.10
CA LEU A 969 17.15 3.53 41.83
C LEU A 969 18.02 4.35 40.87
N LEU A 970 18.62 5.43 41.38
CA LEU A 970 19.54 6.25 40.59
C LEU A 970 20.74 5.43 40.14
N GLN A 971 21.39 4.69 41.05
CA GLN A 971 22.50 3.81 40.70
C GLN A 971 22.12 2.83 39.58
N SER A 972 20.96 2.18 39.68
CA SER A 972 20.50 1.24 38.66
C SER A 972 20.28 1.90 37.29
N HIS A 973 19.97 3.20 37.24
CA HIS A 973 19.92 3.98 35.99
C HIS A 973 21.34 4.31 35.50
N LEU A 974 22.23 4.78 36.38
CA LEU A 974 23.60 5.13 36.03
C LEU A 974 24.40 3.93 35.49
N GLU A 975 24.14 2.72 36.00
CA GLU A 975 24.71 1.46 35.48
C GLU A 975 24.41 1.23 33.99
N ARG A 976 23.30 1.78 33.50
CA ARG A 976 22.79 1.60 32.12
C ARG A 976 23.39 2.58 31.13
N ILE A 977 23.98 3.64 31.67
CA ILE A 977 24.67 4.71 30.96
C ILE A 977 26.08 4.88 31.53
N SER A 978 26.67 3.80 32.05
CA SER A 978 27.95 3.82 32.77
C SER A 978 29.08 4.41 31.93
N ASP A 979 29.00 4.23 30.62
CA ASP A 979 29.87 4.81 29.59
C ASP A 979 29.76 6.33 29.45
N TYR A 980 28.63 6.94 29.78
CA TYR A 980 28.46 8.39 29.90
C TYR A 980 28.86 8.93 31.28
N ILE A 981 28.96 8.04 32.27
CA ILE A 981 29.36 8.40 33.65
C ILE A 981 30.87 8.33 33.83
N LEU A 982 31.54 7.36 33.19
CA LEU A 982 32.99 7.14 33.27
C LEU A 982 33.85 8.36 32.94
N PRO A 983 33.51 9.25 31.98
CA PRO A 983 34.30 10.44 31.70
C PRO A 983 34.31 11.45 32.86
N GLY A 984 33.33 11.39 33.76
CA GLY A 984 33.19 12.29 34.90
C GLY A 984 32.28 13.48 34.64
N GLU A 985 32.15 14.32 35.68
CA GLU A 985 31.34 15.54 35.67
C GLU A 985 31.93 16.59 34.71
N GLY A 986 31.05 17.30 34.01
CA GLY A 986 31.40 18.33 33.03
C GLY A 986 31.42 17.85 31.57
N VAL A 987 31.39 16.53 31.32
CA VAL A 987 31.47 15.95 29.98
C VAL A 987 30.09 15.64 29.39
N TRP A 988 29.34 14.73 30.01
CA TRP A 988 27.99 14.34 29.59
C TRP A 988 26.91 14.68 30.63
N TRP A 989 27.34 15.09 31.82
CA TRP A 989 26.45 15.46 32.91
C TRP A 989 27.19 16.38 33.90
N HIS A 990 26.43 17.13 34.70
CA HIS A 990 26.95 17.93 35.80
C HIS A 990 25.89 18.16 36.88
N MET A 991 26.32 18.64 38.04
CA MET A 991 25.44 19.08 39.12
C MET A 991 25.20 20.60 39.04
N GLU A 992 23.94 21.00 39.12
CA GLU A 992 23.53 22.41 39.21
C GLU A 992 22.33 22.51 40.16
N ASP A 993 22.41 23.39 41.17
CA ASP A 993 21.39 23.60 42.20
C ASP A 993 20.90 22.31 42.88
N GLY A 994 21.81 21.35 43.08
CA GLY A 994 21.52 20.05 43.68
C GLY A 994 20.75 19.07 42.77
N ASN A 995 20.57 19.41 41.49
CA ASN A 995 20.00 18.54 40.46
C ASN A 995 21.10 18.02 39.54
N MET A 996 20.89 16.84 38.95
CA MET A 996 21.81 16.27 37.96
C MET A 996 21.30 16.60 36.55
N ILE A 997 22.11 17.31 35.76
CA ILE A 997 21.75 17.77 34.41
C ILE A 997 22.62 17.05 33.38
N PHE A 998 21.98 16.47 32.36
CA PHE A 998 22.67 15.78 31.25
C PHE A 998 22.83 16.68 30.03
N HIS A 999 23.98 16.59 29.38
CA HIS A 999 24.29 17.29 28.12
C HIS A 999 23.70 16.51 26.94
N ASP A 1000 22.37 16.41 26.93
CA ASP A 1000 21.60 15.65 25.94
C ASP A 1000 20.54 16.51 25.21
N GLY A 1001 20.68 17.83 25.29
CA GLY A 1001 19.78 18.82 24.72
C GLY A 1001 20.00 19.08 23.22
N PRO A 1002 19.13 19.91 22.61
CA PRO A 1002 19.23 20.28 21.19
C PRO A 1002 20.52 21.03 20.88
N ASP A 1003 20.98 21.88 21.80
CA ASP A 1003 22.16 22.74 21.64
C ASP A 1003 23.49 22.02 21.94
N ASP A 1004 23.43 20.79 22.47
CA ASP A 1004 24.63 20.00 22.76
C ASP A 1004 25.15 19.29 21.50
N GLU A 1005 26.46 19.10 21.40
CA GLU A 1005 27.07 18.39 20.29
C GLU A 1005 26.63 16.90 20.26
N PRO A 1006 26.38 16.31 19.08
CA PRO A 1006 25.95 14.92 18.99
C PRO A 1006 27.04 13.93 19.43
N PHE A 1007 28.31 14.32 19.35
CA PHE A 1007 29.48 13.50 19.66
C PHE A 1007 30.45 14.28 20.57
N HIS A 1008 31.06 13.59 21.52
CA HIS A 1008 32.14 14.11 22.35
C HIS A 1008 33.36 13.19 22.22
N ILE A 1009 34.57 13.74 22.22
CA ILE A 1009 35.81 12.94 22.04
C ILE A 1009 36.05 11.95 23.18
N GLU A 1010 35.64 12.32 24.40
CA GLU A 1010 35.65 11.47 25.60
C GLU A 1010 34.34 10.68 25.77
N GLY A 1011 33.43 10.73 24.80
CA GLY A 1011 32.16 10.02 24.84
C GLY A 1011 32.23 8.58 24.32
N PRO A 1012 31.15 7.81 24.50
CA PRO A 1012 31.13 6.42 24.06
C PRO A 1012 31.18 6.29 22.53
N ASP A 1013 31.88 5.24 22.08
CA ASP A 1013 31.88 4.82 20.68
C ASP A 1013 30.47 4.37 20.26
N MET A 1014 30.10 4.64 19.00
CA MET A 1014 28.80 4.23 18.46
C MET A 1014 28.81 2.77 18.02
N HIS A 1015 28.16 1.92 18.80
CA HIS A 1015 27.98 0.52 18.43
C HIS A 1015 26.85 0.32 17.41
N HIS A 1016 26.90 -0.82 16.70
CA HIS A 1016 26.00 -1.11 15.57
C HIS A 1016 25.69 -2.59 15.47
N PHE A 1017 24.49 -2.93 15.00
CA PHE A 1017 24.03 -4.31 14.80
C PHE A 1017 24.91 -5.17 13.90
N ARG A 1018 25.86 -4.58 13.18
CA ARG A 1018 26.76 -5.35 12.31
C ARG A 1018 27.92 -5.99 13.07
N SER A 1019 28.26 -5.47 14.24
CA SER A 1019 29.44 -5.86 15.02
C SER A 1019 29.17 -6.02 16.51
N SER A 1020 27.97 -5.68 16.98
CA SER A 1020 27.55 -5.87 18.38
C SER A 1020 26.23 -6.62 18.48
N SER A 1021 26.15 -7.46 19.51
CA SER A 1021 24.93 -8.11 20.00
C SER A 1021 24.41 -7.45 21.26
N TYR A 1022 23.15 -7.72 21.59
CA TYR A 1022 22.47 -7.20 22.76
C TYR A 1022 23.10 -7.61 24.08
N LYS A 1023 23.66 -8.82 24.10
CA LYS A 1023 24.35 -9.37 25.25
C LYS A 1023 25.74 -8.76 25.44
N GLU A 1024 26.48 -8.55 24.36
CA GLU A 1024 27.79 -7.89 24.42
C GLU A 1024 27.67 -6.45 24.96
N GLU A 1025 26.69 -5.67 24.50
CA GLU A 1025 26.46 -4.32 25.03
C GLU A 1025 26.17 -4.33 26.54
N HIS A 1026 25.37 -5.28 27.02
CA HIS A 1026 25.09 -5.43 28.45
C HIS A 1026 26.34 -5.74 29.26
N GLN A 1027 27.15 -6.67 28.77
CA GLN A 1027 28.40 -7.04 29.44
C GLN A 1027 29.37 -5.86 29.45
N GLN A 1028 29.51 -5.15 28.34
CA GLN A 1028 30.37 -3.97 28.26
C GLN A 1028 29.96 -2.87 29.23
N LEU A 1029 28.66 -2.54 29.34
CA LEU A 1029 28.19 -1.54 30.31
C LEU A 1029 28.47 -1.97 31.75
N LYS A 1030 28.39 -3.26 32.04
CA LYS A 1030 28.71 -3.83 33.35
C LYS A 1030 30.21 -3.71 33.65
N ASP A 1031 31.06 -4.07 32.69
CA ASP A 1031 32.52 -3.93 32.81
C ASP A 1031 32.94 -2.46 32.96
N ILE A 1032 32.26 -1.55 32.26
CA ILE A 1032 32.48 -0.10 32.39
C ILE A 1032 32.03 0.39 33.77
N TRP A 1033 30.91 -0.09 34.29
CA TRP A 1033 30.45 0.26 35.62
C TRP A 1033 31.45 -0.17 36.71
N GLU A 1034 32.10 -1.33 36.55
CA GLU A 1034 33.17 -1.76 37.45
C GLU A 1034 34.36 -0.77 37.44
N LYS A 1035 34.71 -0.22 36.27
CA LYS A 1035 35.72 0.86 36.14
C LYS A 1035 35.24 2.16 36.78
N VAL A 1036 33.96 2.52 36.63
CA VAL A 1036 33.38 3.68 37.32
C VAL A 1036 33.52 3.52 38.84
N ILE A 1037 33.24 2.34 39.38
CA ILE A 1037 33.41 2.05 40.81
C ILE A 1037 34.88 2.16 41.23
N GLU A 1038 35.82 1.66 40.43
CA GLU A 1038 37.26 1.76 40.70
C GLU A 1038 37.74 3.22 40.70
N ASN A 1039 37.33 4.00 39.71
CA ASN A 1039 37.64 5.43 39.61
C ASN A 1039 37.00 6.24 40.74
N TYR A 1040 35.77 5.88 41.12
CA TYR A 1040 35.12 6.43 42.30
C TYR A 1040 35.92 6.11 43.56
N LYS A 1041 36.34 4.86 43.81
CA LYS A 1041 37.18 4.49 44.96
C LYS A 1041 38.53 5.21 45.00
N ARG A 1042 39.07 5.59 43.84
CA ARG A 1042 40.32 6.35 43.71
C ARG A 1042 40.12 7.88 43.79
N ASN A 1043 38.89 8.34 44.02
CA ASN A 1043 38.52 9.76 44.03
C ASN A 1043 38.85 10.48 42.70
N ILE A 1044 38.81 9.75 41.58
CA ILE A 1044 39.00 10.29 40.22
C ILE A 1044 37.67 10.87 39.71
N ILE A 1045 36.55 10.24 40.07
CA ILE A 1045 35.20 10.66 39.69
C ILE A 1045 34.35 10.81 40.94
N THR A 1046 33.58 11.90 41.03
CA THR A 1046 32.56 12.09 42.05
C THR A 1046 31.20 11.71 41.47
N LEU A 1047 30.36 11.04 42.25
CA LEU A 1047 28.99 10.69 41.87
C LEU A 1047 28.00 11.26 42.89
N PRO A 1048 26.79 11.69 42.46
CA PRO A 1048 25.74 12.18 43.35
C PRO A 1048 25.01 11.03 44.07
N LEU A 1049 25.77 10.08 44.60
CA LEU A 1049 25.29 8.90 45.34
C LEU A 1049 25.87 8.90 46.75
N GLN A 1050 24.99 8.85 47.76
CA GLN A 1050 25.41 8.75 49.16
C GLN A 1050 26.12 7.43 49.48
N ARG A 1051 25.73 6.36 48.80
CA ARG A 1051 26.35 5.02 48.89
C ARG A 1051 26.18 4.27 47.58
N ILE A 1052 27.20 3.51 47.19
CA ILE A 1052 27.14 2.62 46.02
C ILE A 1052 27.00 1.18 46.51
N LYS A 1053 25.97 0.48 46.02
CA LYS A 1053 25.76 -0.94 46.25
C LYS A 1053 26.66 -1.75 45.31
N THR A 1054 27.44 -2.67 45.85
CA THR A 1054 28.32 -3.59 45.11
C THR A 1054 28.15 -5.01 45.64
N PHE A 1055 28.89 -5.97 45.09
CA PHE A 1055 28.93 -7.35 45.58
C PHE A 1055 30.38 -7.77 45.86
N ASP A 1056 30.61 -8.52 46.94
CA ASP A 1056 31.92 -9.13 47.20
C ASP A 1056 32.12 -10.42 46.39
N LYS A 1057 33.30 -11.04 46.54
CA LYS A 1057 33.68 -12.27 45.84
C LYS A 1057 32.75 -13.46 46.13
N ASP A 1058 32.04 -13.43 47.25
CA ASP A 1058 31.08 -14.46 47.66
C ASP A 1058 29.64 -14.12 47.20
N GLY A 1059 29.46 -13.04 46.42
CA GLY A 1059 28.17 -12.57 45.96
C GLY A 1059 27.34 -11.85 47.03
N LYS A 1060 27.92 -11.49 48.17
CA LYS A 1060 27.21 -10.73 49.21
C LYS A 1060 27.22 -9.26 48.87
N VAL A 1061 26.08 -8.60 49.11
CA VAL A 1061 25.97 -7.15 48.91
C VAL A 1061 27.01 -6.43 49.79
N VAL A 1062 27.65 -5.38 49.31
CA VAL A 1062 28.54 -4.51 50.11
C VAL A 1062 28.31 -3.06 49.69
N TYR A 1063 28.34 -2.12 50.63
CA TYR A 1063 28.19 -0.69 50.32
C TYR A 1063 29.53 0.04 50.39
N ILE A 1064 29.75 0.91 49.43
CA ILE A 1064 30.87 1.86 49.41
C ILE A 1064 30.31 3.23 49.77
N THR A 1065 30.85 3.87 50.80
CA THR A 1065 30.51 5.25 51.20
C THR A 1065 31.75 6.14 51.23
N PRO A 1066 31.64 7.40 50.77
CA PRO A 1066 32.68 8.40 50.98
C PRO A 1066 32.72 8.82 52.45
N THR A 1067 33.93 9.01 53.00
CA THR A 1067 34.15 9.56 54.35
C THR A 1067 34.50 11.05 54.29
N GLU A 1068 34.40 11.74 55.43
CA GLU A 1068 34.75 13.18 55.58
C GLU A 1068 36.19 13.51 55.16
N THR A 1069 37.08 12.51 55.09
CA THR A 1069 38.49 12.67 54.65
C THR A 1069 38.71 12.35 53.17
N GLY A 1070 37.65 12.05 52.40
CA GLY A 1070 37.74 11.58 51.02
C GLY A 1070 38.15 10.11 50.88
N MET A 1071 38.39 9.38 51.97
CA MET A 1071 38.62 7.92 51.96
C MET A 1071 37.30 7.14 51.90
N TYR A 1072 37.31 5.88 51.46
CA TYR A 1072 36.09 5.06 51.33
C TYR A 1072 36.02 3.96 52.40
N LYS A 1073 34.83 3.73 52.97
CA LYS A 1073 34.56 2.60 53.88
C LYS A 1073 33.68 1.55 53.18
N LEU A 1074 34.08 0.28 53.29
CA LEU A 1074 33.32 -0.88 52.83
C LEU A 1074 32.45 -1.41 53.99
N PHE A 1075 31.13 -1.35 53.83
CA PHE A 1075 30.18 -1.88 54.80
C PHE A 1075 29.58 -3.20 54.30
N LYS A 1076 29.85 -4.30 55.02
CA LYS A 1076 29.13 -5.56 54.82
C LYS A 1076 27.77 -5.48 55.51
N PRO A 1077 26.66 -5.87 54.86
CA PRO A 1077 25.38 -6.07 55.52
C PRO A 1077 25.53 -7.18 56.55
N MET A 1078 24.88 -7.03 57.70
CA MET A 1078 24.85 -8.08 58.72
C MET A 1078 24.26 -9.36 58.11
N SER A 1079 24.93 -10.48 58.36
CA SER A 1079 24.75 -11.77 57.69
C SER A 1079 23.34 -12.34 57.85
N THR A 1080 22.65 -12.54 56.74
CA THR A 1080 21.67 -13.62 56.55
C THR A 1080 21.91 -14.29 55.20
N PRO A 1081 22.08 -15.62 55.12
CA PRO A 1081 22.26 -16.31 53.86
C PRO A 1081 20.95 -16.89 53.30
N LYS A 1082 20.87 -16.85 51.96
CA LYS A 1082 20.17 -17.74 51.00
C LYS A 1082 18.75 -17.39 50.47
N TYR A 1083 18.77 -17.19 49.14
CA TYR A 1083 17.76 -17.34 48.08
C TYR A 1083 16.59 -16.36 47.91
N TYR A 1084 16.59 -15.76 46.71
CA TYR A 1084 15.60 -14.95 45.99
C TYR A 1084 15.12 -13.62 46.57
N ILE A 1085 15.22 -12.62 45.68
CA ILE A 1085 14.81 -11.22 45.79
C ILE A 1085 13.28 -11.17 45.94
N ILE A 1086 12.78 -11.31 47.17
CA ILE A 1086 11.42 -10.91 47.53
C ILE A 1086 11.47 -10.25 48.92
N ASP A 1087 10.95 -9.01 48.93
CA ASP A 1087 10.37 -8.25 50.03
C ASP A 1087 11.17 -7.25 50.90
N ASP A 1088 10.43 -6.17 51.21
CA ASP A 1088 10.44 -5.41 52.49
C ASP A 1088 10.67 -3.88 52.53
N ILE A 1089 10.67 -3.17 51.39
CA ILE A 1089 10.29 -1.73 51.42
C ILE A 1089 8.78 -1.56 51.13
N SER A 1090 8.16 -2.50 50.42
CA SER A 1090 6.75 -2.44 50.04
C SER A 1090 5.77 -2.86 51.14
N ARG A 1091 6.19 -3.69 52.12
CA ARG A 1091 5.33 -4.10 53.25
C ARG A 1091 5.36 -3.12 54.43
N LEU A 1092 6.46 -2.39 54.63
CA LEU A 1092 6.61 -1.47 55.77
C LEU A 1092 5.78 -0.17 55.62
N PHE A 1093 5.62 0.34 54.40
CA PHE A 1093 4.79 1.53 54.15
C PHE A 1093 3.28 1.22 54.10
N MET A 1094 2.89 0.04 53.58
CA MET A 1094 1.48 -0.33 53.44
C MET A 1094 0.82 -0.74 54.77
N ARG A 1095 1.55 -1.35 55.72
CA ARG A 1095 0.98 -1.72 57.04
C ARG A 1095 0.95 -0.58 58.05
N ASN A 1096 1.88 0.38 57.98
CA ASN A 1096 1.90 1.49 58.93
C ASN A 1096 0.99 2.67 58.51
N ALA A 1097 0.75 2.89 57.22
CA ALA A 1097 -0.22 3.89 56.78
C ALA A 1097 -1.68 3.44 57.01
N MET A 1098 -2.00 2.15 56.79
CA MET A 1098 -3.35 1.62 57.05
C MET A 1098 -3.69 1.49 58.53
N LYS A 1099 -2.71 1.38 59.44
CA LYS A 1099 -2.98 1.33 60.89
C LYS A 1099 -3.11 2.70 61.57
N ILE A 1100 -2.62 3.79 60.97
CA ILE A 1100 -2.64 5.11 61.63
C ILE A 1100 -3.83 5.97 61.18
N SER A 1101 -4.44 5.75 60.01
CA SER A 1101 -5.68 6.47 59.65
C SER A 1101 -6.99 5.72 59.97
N GLN A 1102 -6.92 4.50 60.50
CA GLN A 1102 -8.08 3.82 61.11
C GLN A 1102 -8.15 4.02 62.64
N ALA A 1103 -7.26 4.86 63.21
CA ALA A 1103 -7.18 5.11 64.65
C ALA A 1103 -7.49 6.56 65.08
N THR A 1104 -7.83 7.46 64.16
CA THR A 1104 -8.41 8.77 64.51
C THR A 1104 -9.46 9.17 63.47
N THR A 1105 -10.73 9.03 63.90
CA THR A 1105 -12.03 9.36 63.27
C THR A 1105 -12.52 8.51 62.11
#